data_AF-A0A349P9M3-F1
#
_entry.id   AF-A0A349P9M3-F1
#
_cell.length_a   1.000
_cell.length_b   1.000
_cell.length_c   1.000
_cell.angle_alpha   90.00
_cell.angle_beta   90.00
_cell.angle_gamma   90.00
#
_symmetry.space_group_name_H-M   'P 1'
#
loop_
_entity.id
_entity.type
_entity.pdbx_description
1 polymer ?
#
loop_
_entity_poly.entity_id
_entity_poly.type
_entity_poly.pdbx_seq_one_letter_code
_entity_poly.pdbx_strand_id
1 'polypeptide(L)'
;MRLFFIPAAPKYIRIYSVADNSPNLNIFAGAPASFLKAIQAFAGMTKLALPIMAETADAATLYAIAPFTEGSRPGLAAFTDARLLKPPLTRRPALEAALTLFHAPRHDLFMFNAPHPQACLQVSALRATRLDLSLLAGFLTSGAKSGEDPAALGDREFSLGRLHGAHYLYTLAATKAPASRARFALGAVLVELGLLQEAYDGIKEDRDPEAFLTLAMIHRKTGDQRAAREMLAAIGPGTPLEDRKTAESAWLDLEAGRGEEAEKAFRRLAASAFDKAEALAGLGAALANKAFSTRDKGRLSEAAETLRAALVTPSPSGARVCFQLGNLYFRSGDPARAEACYRRSAALSPAIQTLANLALTLIKNGKTDEAAAVTLQVALTDMPSAARLAGEFPKDALAALFPPPPRPAPPRDPAPRAAAPDEAAPPAPAAPPPLKLETLMDVVSPPAAPTETESRNDDFISRAFRLASALEDELGKKVYFNLDGLADVERKLRLTFLRARTNPQAGIDLVKDCAAFLCYSLQERHKGRLIKLPDFDPWGWPMIFESSGVKLTSYPVHRAWRLLWEESVPEPGWLTRYFDWVAGRLKEPGALPSGLAAARGRIMSHPERLADVGAEHKRMLILNSSLAETSQIEIGRSGIIKLENAIKNSFKPDIPPTTDGWKLLRCYGHILAEIMIKDFKAAWYNADGDDGGWSLQLPWKTFIFPLGKVYKTAVGRGSLDEYYDALLADKLRALDGPRAG
;
A
#
# COMPACT_ATOMS: atom_id res chain seq x y z
N MET A 1 -51.03 26.88 61.76
CA MET A 1 -49.98 25.93 61.35
C MET A 1 -49.44 26.40 60.01
N ARG A 2 -48.14 26.71 59.96
CA ARG A 2 -47.45 27.50 58.92
C ARG A 2 -47.25 26.72 57.63
N LEU A 3 -47.42 27.37 56.48
CA LEU A 3 -46.67 27.08 55.26
C LEU A 3 -46.36 28.43 54.57
N PHE A 4 -45.06 28.75 54.54
CA PHE A 4 -44.50 30.03 54.13
C PHE A 4 -44.31 30.13 52.61
N PHE A 5 -44.52 31.34 52.12
CA PHE A 5 -44.13 31.89 50.81
C PHE A 5 -42.66 31.62 50.44
N ILE A 6 -42.39 31.34 49.16
CA ILE A 6 -41.12 31.65 48.48
C ILE A 6 -41.43 32.31 47.12
N PRO A 7 -40.85 33.48 46.79
CA PRO A 7 -41.22 34.29 45.63
C PRO A 7 -40.39 34.01 44.36
N ALA A 8 -41.05 34.29 43.22
CA ALA A 8 -40.55 34.69 41.90
C ALA A 8 -39.10 34.39 41.47
N ALA A 9 -38.98 33.60 40.40
CA ALA A 9 -37.78 33.45 39.58
C ALA A 9 -37.51 34.71 38.72
N PRO A 10 -36.24 35.09 38.46
CA PRO A 10 -35.92 35.97 37.35
C PRO A 10 -35.77 35.17 36.06
N LYS A 11 -36.62 35.53 35.08
CA LYS A 11 -36.41 35.26 33.65
C LYS A 11 -35.09 35.90 33.20
N TYR A 12 -34.33 35.19 32.37
CA TYR A 12 -33.77 35.64 31.08
C TYR A 12 -32.60 34.73 30.67
N ILE A 13 -32.89 33.67 29.90
CA ILE A 13 -32.02 33.28 28.79
C ILE A 13 -32.96 33.15 27.58
N ARG A 14 -32.78 34.06 26.61
CA ARG A 14 -33.46 34.03 25.31
C ARG A 14 -33.23 32.65 24.69
N ILE A 15 -34.33 31.94 24.46
CA ILE A 15 -34.39 30.83 23.50
C ILE A 15 -34.10 31.47 22.14
N TYR A 16 -32.88 31.31 21.65
CA TYR A 16 -32.68 31.35 20.21
C TYR A 16 -33.14 30.00 19.68
N SER A 17 -34.26 29.98 18.97
CA SER A 17 -34.55 28.89 18.04
C SER A 17 -33.56 29.00 16.89
N VAL A 18 -32.39 28.39 17.07
CA VAL A 18 -31.45 28.15 15.97
C VAL A 18 -31.87 26.83 15.35
N ALA A 19 -32.00 26.79 14.03
CA ALA A 19 -32.27 25.58 13.27
C ALA A 19 -31.39 24.41 13.75
N ASP A 20 -32.03 23.28 14.06
CA ASP A 20 -31.40 22.03 14.47
C ASP A 20 -30.41 21.54 13.40
N ASN A 21 -29.12 21.82 13.61
CA ASN A 21 -28.01 21.15 12.93
C ASN A 21 -26.70 21.25 13.72
N SER A 22 -26.80 21.26 15.06
CA SER A 22 -25.61 21.11 15.90
C SER A 22 -25.23 19.63 16.00
N PRO A 23 -24.02 19.21 15.59
CA PRO A 23 -23.60 17.81 15.68
C PRO A 23 -23.63 17.34 17.14
N ASN A 24 -24.27 16.19 17.39
CA ASN A 24 -24.32 15.59 18.71
C ASN A 24 -22.90 15.20 19.18
N LEU A 25 -22.36 15.95 20.14
CA LEU A 25 -21.03 15.73 20.71
C LEU A 25 -21.01 14.58 21.73
N ASN A 26 -22.17 14.07 22.15
CA ASN A 26 -22.30 12.98 23.10
C ASN A 26 -22.79 11.68 22.42
N ILE A 27 -21.95 11.12 21.55
CA ILE A 27 -22.28 9.93 20.75
C ILE A 27 -22.43 8.65 21.58
N PHE A 28 -21.99 8.65 22.84
CA PHE A 28 -22.09 7.51 23.76
C PHE A 28 -23.26 7.64 24.75
N ALA A 29 -24.19 8.57 24.50
CA ALA A 29 -25.39 8.72 25.31
C ALA A 29 -26.17 7.39 25.38
N GLY A 30 -26.47 6.93 26.60
CA GLY A 30 -27.12 5.65 26.85
C GLY A 30 -26.18 4.44 27.03
N ALA A 31 -24.86 4.66 27.12
CA ALA A 31 -23.79 3.72 27.51
C ALA A 31 -24.09 2.22 27.23
N PRO A 32 -23.68 1.69 26.08
CA PRO A 32 -23.92 0.30 25.72
C PRO A 32 -23.25 -0.66 26.72
N ALA A 33 -23.90 -1.80 26.99
CA ALA A 33 -23.42 -2.79 27.96
C ALA A 33 -22.05 -3.42 27.62
N SER A 34 -21.54 -3.24 26.40
CA SER A 34 -20.21 -3.71 25.97
C SER A 34 -19.61 -2.83 24.88
N PHE A 35 -18.28 -2.84 24.73
CA PHE A 35 -17.58 -2.09 23.69
C PHE A 35 -18.05 -2.49 22.28
N LEU A 36 -18.25 -3.78 22.03
CA LEU A 36 -18.74 -4.30 20.75
C LEU A 36 -20.12 -3.72 20.37
N LYS A 37 -21.00 -3.41 21.34
CA LYS A 37 -22.27 -2.71 21.07
C LYS A 37 -22.06 -1.22 20.81
N ALA A 38 -21.08 -0.61 21.48
CA ALA A 38 -20.73 0.81 21.30
C ALA A 38 -19.97 1.11 20.01
N ILE A 39 -19.32 0.11 19.42
CA ILE A 39 -18.45 0.28 18.25
C ILE A 39 -19.16 0.93 17.06
N GLN A 40 -20.47 0.70 16.91
CA GLN A 40 -21.30 1.29 15.85
C GLN A 40 -21.39 2.82 15.95
N ALA A 41 -21.20 3.39 17.14
CA ALA A 41 -21.16 4.84 17.31
C ALA A 41 -19.98 5.48 16.56
N PHE A 42 -18.93 4.70 16.23
CA PHE A 42 -17.78 5.15 15.43
C PHE A 42 -18.03 5.11 13.91
N ALA A 43 -19.18 4.61 13.46
CA ALA A 43 -19.50 4.52 12.04
C ALA A 43 -19.45 5.91 11.37
N GLY A 44 -18.74 6.02 10.25
CA GLY A 44 -18.61 7.27 9.49
C GLY A 44 -17.65 8.30 10.11
N MET A 45 -16.99 8.01 11.24
CA MET A 45 -15.97 8.91 11.78
C MET A 45 -14.69 8.88 10.96
N THR A 46 -14.32 10.04 10.44
CA THR A 46 -13.08 10.19 9.67
C THR A 46 -11.87 10.46 10.56
N LYS A 47 -12.03 11.16 11.69
CA LYS A 47 -10.91 11.62 12.52
C LYS A 47 -11.22 11.54 14.01
N LEU A 48 -10.19 11.31 14.81
CA LEU A 48 -10.19 11.45 16.27
C LEU A 48 -9.20 12.55 16.67
N ALA A 49 -9.52 13.25 17.76
CA ALA A 49 -8.65 14.25 18.37
C ALA A 49 -7.89 13.63 19.55
N LEU A 50 -6.57 13.78 19.56
CA LEU A 50 -5.71 13.29 20.63
C LEU A 50 -5.20 14.50 21.42
N PRO A 51 -5.37 14.54 22.75
CA PRO A 51 -4.74 15.55 23.59
C PRO A 51 -3.24 15.29 23.55
N ILE A 52 -2.43 16.31 23.26
CA ILE A 52 -0.98 16.15 23.23
C ILE A 52 -0.33 17.09 24.23
N MET A 53 0.85 16.72 24.71
CA MET A 53 1.72 17.57 25.48
C MET A 53 3.12 17.58 24.86
N ALA A 54 3.78 18.72 24.93
CA ALA A 54 5.17 18.85 24.50
C ALA A 54 6.10 18.41 25.62
N GLU A 55 7.13 17.62 25.28
CA GLU A 55 8.19 17.22 26.19
C GLU A 55 9.54 17.45 25.49
N THR A 56 10.45 18.13 26.18
CA THR A 56 11.78 18.46 25.65
C THR A 56 12.76 17.36 26.00
N ALA A 57 13.36 16.74 24.98
CA ALA A 57 14.50 15.84 25.09
C ALA A 57 15.72 16.54 24.48
N ASP A 58 16.64 17.02 25.32
CA ASP A 58 17.74 17.90 24.92
C ASP A 58 17.25 19.14 24.13
N ALA A 59 17.69 19.30 22.87
CA ALA A 59 17.30 20.39 21.98
C ALA A 59 16.05 20.08 21.13
N ALA A 60 15.48 18.87 21.25
CA ALA A 60 14.32 18.44 20.49
C ALA A 60 13.02 18.59 21.29
N THR A 61 12.01 19.23 20.71
CA THR A 61 10.66 19.24 21.28
C THR A 61 9.82 18.13 20.63
N LEU A 62 9.46 17.12 21.42
CA LEU A 62 8.63 16.00 20.99
C LEU A 62 7.21 16.14 21.55
N TYR A 63 6.25 15.43 20.95
CA TYR A 63 4.85 15.49 21.36
C TYR A 63 4.32 14.11 21.71
N ALA A 64 3.90 13.94 22.96
CA ALA A 64 3.27 12.74 23.47
C ALA A 64 1.75 12.93 23.58
N ILE A 65 0.97 11.85 23.49
CA ILE A 65 -0.42 11.90 23.94
C ILE A 65 -0.41 12.15 25.45
N ALA A 66 -1.10 13.21 25.88
CA ALA A 66 -1.17 13.56 27.29
C ALA A 66 -1.88 12.44 28.06
N PRO A 67 -1.21 11.82 29.06
CA PRO A 67 -1.83 10.77 29.85
C PRO A 67 -2.87 11.38 30.81
N PHE A 68 -3.89 10.60 31.14
CA PHE A 68 -4.76 10.86 32.27
C PHE A 68 -4.64 9.74 33.30
N THR A 69 -5.19 9.94 34.48
CA THR A 69 -5.23 8.91 35.53
C THR A 69 -6.66 8.54 35.87
N GLU A 70 -6.92 7.25 35.98
CA GLU A 70 -8.12 6.71 36.62
C GLU A 70 -7.68 6.01 37.90
N GLY A 71 -7.86 6.68 39.05
CA GLY A 71 -7.21 6.27 40.30
C GLY A 71 -5.69 6.41 40.17
N SER A 72 -4.96 5.29 40.35
CA SER A 72 -3.49 5.23 40.22
C SER A 72 -3.00 4.72 38.85
N ARG A 73 -3.91 4.37 37.93
CA ARG A 73 -3.55 3.78 36.63
C ARG A 73 -3.44 4.86 35.55
N PRO A 74 -2.29 5.02 34.87
CA PRO A 74 -2.17 5.93 33.74
C PRO A 74 -2.88 5.36 32.51
N GLY A 75 -3.59 6.22 31.77
CA GLY A 75 -4.28 5.85 30.55
C GLY A 75 -4.11 6.89 29.44
N LEU A 76 -4.42 6.48 28.21
CA LEU A 76 -4.41 7.35 27.03
C LEU A 76 -5.82 7.63 26.55
N ALA A 77 -6.08 8.89 26.19
CA ALA A 77 -7.40 9.34 25.77
C ALA A 77 -7.44 9.68 24.27
N ALA A 78 -8.57 9.40 23.64
CA ALA A 78 -8.93 9.94 22.34
C ALA A 78 -10.31 10.58 22.42
N PHE A 79 -10.55 11.61 21.62
CA PHE A 79 -11.80 12.36 21.62
C PHE A 79 -12.45 12.28 20.24
N THR A 80 -13.75 12.03 20.26
CA THR A 80 -14.59 11.85 19.08
C THR A 80 -14.78 13.15 18.29
N ASP A 81 -14.58 14.29 18.96
CA ASP A 81 -14.60 15.61 18.33
C ASP A 81 -13.53 16.53 18.94
N ALA A 82 -12.85 17.32 18.11
CA ALA A 82 -11.82 18.23 18.56
C ALA A 82 -12.36 19.37 19.45
N ARG A 83 -13.65 19.73 19.35
CA ARG A 83 -14.29 20.74 20.21
C ARG A 83 -14.40 20.30 21.66
N LEU A 84 -14.24 18.99 21.93
CA LEU A 84 -14.17 18.47 23.28
C LEU A 84 -12.83 18.76 23.96
N LEU A 85 -11.82 19.28 23.25
CA LEU A 85 -10.47 19.50 23.76
C LEU A 85 -10.00 20.96 23.64
N LYS A 86 -9.30 21.43 24.67
CA LYS A 86 -8.46 22.63 24.64
C LYS A 86 -7.12 22.27 24.00
N PRO A 87 -6.57 23.13 23.11
CA PRO A 87 -5.21 22.96 22.60
C PRO A 87 -4.16 22.86 23.72
N PRO A 88 -3.02 22.19 23.50
CA PRO A 88 -2.60 21.58 22.22
C PRO A 88 -3.23 20.19 21.98
N LEU A 89 -3.63 19.93 20.75
CA LEU A 89 -4.21 18.66 20.30
C LEU A 89 -3.75 18.35 18.88
N THR A 90 -3.79 17.08 18.49
CA THR A 90 -3.62 16.67 17.09
C THR A 90 -4.87 15.94 16.60
N ARG A 91 -5.17 16.04 15.30
CA ARG A 91 -6.28 15.32 14.66
C ARG A 91 -5.70 14.25 13.76
N ARG A 92 -6.08 12.99 13.99
CA ARG A 92 -5.61 11.85 13.22
C ARG A 92 -6.80 11.13 12.58
N PRO A 93 -6.63 10.50 11.40
CA PRO A 93 -7.61 9.54 10.90
C PRO A 93 -8.02 8.54 12.00
N ALA A 94 -9.30 8.20 12.09
CA ALA A 94 -9.82 7.38 13.20
C ALA A 94 -9.10 6.03 13.31
N LEU A 95 -8.83 5.38 12.17
CA LEU A 95 -8.06 4.14 12.09
C LEU A 95 -6.62 4.33 12.60
N GLU A 96 -5.92 5.38 12.14
CA GLU A 96 -4.55 5.67 12.55
C GLU A 96 -4.46 5.93 14.07
N ALA A 97 -5.43 6.66 14.62
CA ALA A 97 -5.53 6.90 16.06
C ALA A 97 -5.75 5.60 16.85
N ALA A 98 -6.65 4.73 16.39
CA ALA A 98 -6.90 3.44 17.02
C ALA A 98 -5.63 2.55 17.01
N LEU A 99 -4.92 2.48 15.88
CA LEU A 99 -3.67 1.74 15.74
C LEU A 99 -2.54 2.33 16.59
N THR A 100 -2.44 3.66 16.65
CA THR A 100 -1.47 4.37 17.50
C THR A 100 -1.66 3.97 18.96
N LEU A 101 -2.89 4.05 19.47
CA LEU A 101 -3.20 3.60 20.82
C LEU A 101 -2.97 2.09 21.00
N PHE A 102 -3.34 1.27 20.01
CA PHE A 102 -3.15 -0.19 20.04
C PHE A 102 -1.68 -0.59 20.16
N HIS A 103 -0.76 0.19 19.61
CA HIS A 103 0.68 -0.07 19.70
C HIS A 103 1.38 0.65 20.86
N ALA A 104 0.64 1.34 21.74
CA ALA A 104 1.21 2.00 22.91
C ALA A 104 1.78 0.95 23.90
N PRO A 105 3.10 0.88 24.12
CA PRO A 105 3.73 -0.27 24.78
C PRO A 105 3.55 -0.30 26.31
N ARG A 106 3.26 0.86 26.92
CA ARG A 106 3.26 1.05 28.39
C ARG A 106 1.87 1.29 29.00
N HIS A 107 0.82 1.29 28.18
CA HIS A 107 -0.54 1.65 28.58
C HIS A 107 -1.49 0.50 28.30
N ASP A 108 -2.30 0.13 29.28
CA ASP A 108 -3.35 -0.89 29.19
C ASP A 108 -4.76 -0.29 29.36
N LEU A 109 -4.85 0.96 29.81
CA LEU A 109 -6.07 1.74 29.95
C LEU A 109 -6.22 2.75 28.81
N PHE A 110 -7.35 2.65 28.09
CA PHE A 110 -7.72 3.59 27.04
C PHE A 110 -9.14 4.10 27.26
N MET A 111 -9.40 5.35 26.89
CA MET A 111 -10.73 5.93 27.02
C MET A 111 -11.06 6.88 25.86
N PHE A 112 -12.29 6.77 25.36
CA PHE A 112 -12.85 7.74 24.42
C PHE A 112 -13.67 8.77 25.18
N ASN A 113 -13.47 10.05 24.84
CA ASN A 113 -14.07 11.20 25.52
C ASN A 113 -13.84 11.18 27.04
N ALA A 114 -12.59 10.88 27.45
CA ALA A 114 -12.23 10.72 28.85
C ALA A 114 -12.41 12.02 29.66
N PRO A 115 -12.67 11.93 30.97
CA PRO A 115 -12.47 13.06 31.87
C PRO A 115 -10.98 13.41 31.87
N HIS A 116 -10.62 14.49 31.18
CA HIS A 116 -9.24 14.89 30.94
C HIS A 116 -9.03 16.37 31.29
N PRO A 117 -7.85 16.81 31.77
CA PRO A 117 -7.60 18.22 32.09
C PRO A 117 -7.81 19.17 30.90
N GLN A 118 -7.52 18.69 29.69
CA GLN A 118 -7.78 19.42 28.44
C GLN A 118 -9.24 19.33 27.96
N ALA A 119 -10.13 18.57 28.62
CA ALA A 119 -11.52 18.46 28.17
C ALA A 119 -12.29 19.78 28.38
N CYS A 120 -13.03 20.22 27.37
CA CYS A 120 -13.88 21.42 27.42
C CYS A 120 -15.27 21.14 28.00
N LEU A 121 -15.77 19.92 27.80
CA LEU A 121 -17.12 19.49 28.14
C LEU A 121 -17.06 18.10 28.76
N GLN A 122 -17.92 17.85 29.74
CA GLN A 122 -18.15 16.52 30.27
C GLN A 122 -19.21 15.84 29.40
N VAL A 123 -18.83 14.75 28.74
CA VAL A 123 -19.71 13.90 27.93
C VAL A 123 -19.54 12.45 28.37
N SER A 124 -20.43 11.55 27.94
CA SER A 124 -20.31 10.13 28.28
C SER A 124 -18.99 9.58 27.72
N ALA A 125 -18.19 8.95 28.58
CA ALA A 125 -16.93 8.32 28.21
C ALA A 125 -17.13 6.83 27.88
N LEU A 126 -16.29 6.29 27.00
CA LEU A 126 -16.25 4.86 26.69
C LEU A 126 -14.87 4.30 27.01
N ARG A 127 -14.79 3.41 28.00
CA ARG A 127 -13.57 2.68 28.34
C ARG A 127 -13.25 1.65 27.24
N ALA A 128 -11.97 1.47 26.97
CA ALA A 128 -11.45 0.50 26.02
C ALA A 128 -10.20 -0.20 26.55
N THR A 129 -10.05 -1.46 26.19
CA THR A 129 -8.84 -2.28 26.33
C THR A 129 -8.05 -2.28 25.03
N ARG A 130 -6.85 -2.89 25.03
CA ARG A 130 -6.09 -3.09 23.79
C ARG A 130 -6.85 -4.01 22.80
N LEU A 131 -7.55 -5.01 23.31
CA LEU A 131 -8.47 -5.85 22.52
C LEU A 131 -9.53 -4.99 21.82
N ASP A 132 -10.15 -4.05 22.54
CA ASP A 132 -11.17 -3.15 22.01
C ASP A 132 -10.63 -2.20 20.93
N LEU A 133 -9.39 -1.71 21.09
CA LEU A 133 -8.74 -0.90 20.05
C LEU A 133 -8.49 -1.69 18.76
N SER A 134 -8.12 -2.97 18.88
CA SER A 134 -8.02 -3.85 17.72
C SER A 134 -9.38 -4.11 17.08
N LEU A 135 -10.44 -4.30 17.88
CA LEU A 135 -11.82 -4.40 17.37
C LEU A 135 -12.22 -3.13 16.61
N LEU A 136 -11.92 -1.94 17.15
CA LEU A 136 -12.21 -0.66 16.51
C LEU A 136 -11.45 -0.51 15.19
N ALA A 137 -10.16 -0.82 15.17
CA ALA A 137 -9.37 -0.81 13.93
C ALA A 137 -9.96 -1.78 12.88
N GLY A 138 -10.39 -2.96 13.31
CA GLY A 138 -11.06 -3.95 12.45
C GLY A 138 -12.41 -3.48 11.94
N PHE A 139 -13.23 -2.85 12.78
CA PHE A 139 -14.51 -2.27 12.38
C PHE A 139 -14.34 -1.14 11.36
N LEU A 140 -13.36 -0.25 11.56
CA LEU A 140 -13.09 0.88 10.66
C LEU A 140 -12.49 0.45 9.31
N THR A 141 -11.97 -0.78 9.20
CA THR A 141 -11.35 -1.32 7.98
C THR A 141 -12.20 -2.37 7.28
N SER A 142 -12.97 -3.15 8.03
CA SER A 142 -13.80 -4.23 7.50
C SER A 142 -15.05 -3.66 6.82
N GLY A 143 -15.31 -4.11 5.59
CA GLY A 143 -16.50 -3.75 4.83
C GLY A 143 -17.70 -4.65 5.11
N ALA A 144 -17.82 -5.23 6.32
CA ALA A 144 -18.80 -6.26 6.63
C ALA A 144 -20.23 -5.75 6.36
N LYS A 145 -20.89 -6.34 5.35
CA LYS A 145 -22.28 -6.05 5.00
C LYS A 145 -23.21 -7.03 5.71
N SER A 146 -24.46 -6.58 5.92
CA SER A 146 -25.50 -7.44 6.50
C SER A 146 -25.74 -8.66 5.61
N GLY A 147 -25.67 -9.87 6.19
CA GLY A 147 -26.01 -11.13 5.52
C GLY A 147 -24.83 -12.03 5.11
N GLU A 148 -23.59 -11.52 5.11
CA GLU A 148 -22.39 -12.33 4.84
C GLU A 148 -21.95 -13.11 6.10
N ASP A 149 -21.37 -14.30 5.93
CA ASP A 149 -20.85 -15.09 7.05
C ASP A 149 -19.56 -14.47 7.60
N PRO A 150 -19.55 -13.97 8.86
CA PRO A 150 -18.38 -13.31 9.42
C PRO A 150 -17.16 -14.25 9.52
N ALA A 151 -17.36 -15.56 9.69
CA ALA A 151 -16.25 -16.51 9.77
C ALA A 151 -15.49 -16.60 8.43
N ALA A 152 -16.21 -16.78 7.33
CA ALA A 152 -15.61 -16.84 5.99
C ALA A 152 -14.93 -15.52 5.58
N LEU A 153 -15.50 -14.38 5.93
CA LEU A 153 -14.84 -13.08 5.74
C LEU A 153 -13.57 -12.96 6.59
N GLY A 154 -13.63 -13.46 7.83
CA GLY A 154 -12.47 -13.54 8.72
C GLY A 154 -11.32 -14.33 8.09
N ASP A 155 -11.61 -15.50 7.50
CA ASP A 155 -10.61 -16.34 6.82
C ASP A 155 -9.94 -15.61 5.65
N ARG A 156 -10.72 -14.84 4.89
CA ARG A 156 -10.20 -14.02 3.79
C ARG A 156 -9.31 -12.89 4.30
N GLU A 157 -9.74 -12.15 5.32
CA GLU A 157 -8.93 -11.06 5.88
C GLU A 157 -7.65 -11.60 6.55
N PHE A 158 -7.73 -12.74 7.23
CA PHE A 158 -6.60 -13.38 7.86
C PHE A 158 -5.57 -13.84 6.82
N SER A 159 -6.00 -14.55 5.77
CA SER A 159 -5.11 -14.98 4.69
C SER A 159 -4.44 -13.81 3.96
N LEU A 160 -5.07 -12.63 3.90
CA LEU A 160 -4.47 -11.40 3.36
C LEU A 160 -3.52 -10.67 4.35
N GLY A 161 -3.41 -11.15 5.60
CA GLY A 161 -2.63 -10.51 6.66
C GLY A 161 -3.29 -9.30 7.29
N ARG A 162 -4.60 -9.10 7.09
CA ARG A 162 -5.38 -7.99 7.65
C ARG A 162 -5.92 -8.37 9.03
N LEU A 163 -5.00 -8.46 9.99
CA LEU A 163 -5.27 -9.06 11.31
C LEU A 163 -6.38 -8.37 12.10
N HIS A 164 -6.45 -7.03 12.10
CA HIS A 164 -7.51 -6.30 12.82
C HIS A 164 -8.90 -6.56 12.22
N GLY A 165 -9.01 -6.59 10.89
CA GLY A 165 -10.26 -6.94 10.20
C GLY A 165 -10.71 -8.37 10.51
N ALA A 166 -9.76 -9.32 10.44
CA ALA A 166 -10.00 -10.71 10.81
C ALA A 166 -10.45 -10.85 12.27
N HIS A 167 -9.82 -10.14 13.20
CA HIS A 167 -10.20 -10.12 14.61
C HIS A 167 -11.66 -9.69 14.78
N TYR A 168 -12.05 -8.54 14.22
CA TYR A 168 -13.42 -8.05 14.31
C TYR A 168 -14.44 -9.07 13.77
N LEU A 169 -14.15 -9.66 12.60
CA LEU A 169 -15.04 -10.61 11.94
C LEU A 169 -15.18 -11.94 12.71
N TYR A 170 -14.07 -12.49 13.23
CA TYR A 170 -14.14 -13.68 14.06
C TYR A 170 -14.81 -13.42 15.40
N THR A 171 -14.67 -12.23 15.99
CA THR A 171 -15.42 -11.85 17.19
C THR A 171 -16.92 -11.81 16.92
N LEU A 172 -17.36 -11.31 15.76
CA LEU A 172 -18.77 -11.39 15.35
C LEU A 172 -19.24 -12.84 15.19
N ALA A 173 -18.44 -13.68 14.53
CA ALA A 173 -18.75 -15.11 14.34
C ALA A 173 -18.87 -15.85 15.67
N ALA A 174 -17.89 -15.67 16.57
CA ALA A 174 -17.87 -16.31 17.88
C ALA A 174 -19.01 -15.81 18.78
N THR A 175 -19.40 -14.54 18.69
CA THR A 175 -20.55 -14.00 19.44
C THR A 175 -21.86 -14.62 18.96
N LYS A 176 -21.99 -14.89 17.65
CA LYS A 176 -23.17 -15.53 17.06
C LYS A 176 -23.25 -17.03 17.38
N ALA A 177 -22.10 -17.73 17.37
CA ALA A 177 -21.99 -19.15 17.63
C ALA A 177 -20.71 -19.48 18.43
N PRO A 178 -20.76 -19.41 19.78
CA PRO A 178 -19.58 -19.58 20.64
C PRO A 178 -18.86 -20.93 20.50
N ALA A 179 -19.60 -22.00 20.18
CA ALA A 179 -19.05 -23.34 19.99
C ALA A 179 -18.51 -23.60 18.57
N SER A 180 -18.54 -22.60 17.66
CA SER A 180 -18.03 -22.75 16.29
C SER A 180 -16.50 -22.88 16.25
N ARG A 181 -15.96 -23.38 15.13
CA ARG A 181 -14.50 -23.41 14.89
C ARG A 181 -13.87 -22.01 14.78
N ALA A 182 -14.68 -20.96 14.61
CA ALA A 182 -14.21 -19.58 14.54
C ALA A 182 -13.48 -19.14 15.81
N ARG A 183 -13.74 -19.76 16.98
CA ARG A 183 -13.01 -19.47 18.22
C ARG A 183 -11.51 -19.79 18.13
N PHE A 184 -11.13 -20.82 17.37
CA PHE A 184 -9.72 -21.16 17.17
C PHE A 184 -9.04 -20.16 16.23
N ALA A 185 -9.74 -19.76 15.17
CA ALA A 185 -9.26 -18.72 14.27
C ALA A 185 -9.14 -17.36 14.98
N LEU A 186 -10.08 -17.03 15.88
CA LEU A 186 -9.98 -15.89 16.78
C LEU A 186 -8.72 -15.98 17.66
N GLY A 187 -8.50 -17.12 18.31
CA GLY A 187 -7.29 -17.36 19.12
C GLY A 187 -6.00 -17.16 18.31
N ALA A 188 -5.92 -17.72 17.10
CA ALA A 188 -4.78 -17.57 16.21
C ALA A 188 -4.54 -16.11 15.79
N VAL A 189 -5.59 -15.37 15.45
CA VAL A 189 -5.49 -13.93 15.12
C VAL A 189 -5.00 -13.11 16.32
N LEU A 190 -5.54 -13.38 17.52
CA LEU A 190 -5.10 -12.68 18.74
C LEU A 190 -3.62 -12.96 19.04
N VAL A 191 -3.15 -14.19 18.78
CA VAL A 191 -1.73 -14.56 18.90
C VAL A 191 -0.85 -13.79 17.90
N GLU A 192 -1.29 -13.61 16.66
CA GLU A 192 -0.56 -12.81 15.66
C GLU A 192 -0.58 -11.31 15.99
N LEU A 193 -1.65 -10.81 16.61
CA LEU A 193 -1.75 -9.44 17.12
C LEU A 193 -0.93 -9.20 18.40
N GLY A 194 -0.41 -10.24 19.05
CA GLY A 194 0.30 -10.15 20.32
C GLY A 194 -0.62 -10.00 21.55
N LEU A 195 -1.93 -10.24 21.41
CA LEU A 195 -2.93 -10.27 22.48
C LEU A 195 -2.96 -11.65 23.14
N LEU A 196 -1.80 -12.04 23.70
CA LEU A 196 -1.56 -13.42 24.15
C LEU A 196 -2.42 -13.82 25.35
N GLN A 197 -2.68 -12.88 26.27
CA GLN A 197 -3.49 -13.15 27.46
C GLN A 197 -4.95 -13.37 27.09
N GLU A 198 -5.50 -12.51 26.22
CA GLU A 198 -6.87 -12.62 25.74
C GLU A 198 -7.07 -13.89 24.90
N ALA A 199 -6.08 -14.26 24.08
CA ALA A 199 -6.07 -15.53 23.35
C ALA A 199 -6.10 -16.71 24.33
N TYR A 200 -5.23 -16.70 25.35
CA TYR A 200 -5.13 -17.77 26.35
C TYR A 200 -6.43 -17.94 27.12
N ASP A 201 -6.99 -16.86 27.66
CA ASP A 201 -8.23 -16.91 28.44
C ASP A 201 -9.42 -17.43 27.63
N GLY A 202 -9.42 -17.18 26.31
CA GLY A 202 -10.45 -17.68 25.41
C GLY A 202 -10.38 -19.18 25.10
N ILE A 203 -9.22 -19.84 25.28
CA ILE A 203 -9.00 -21.23 24.80
C ILE A 203 -8.45 -22.20 25.85
N LYS A 204 -7.95 -21.74 27.02
CA LYS A 204 -7.21 -22.57 28.00
C LYS A 204 -7.96 -23.80 28.52
N GLU A 205 -9.29 -23.73 28.57
CA GLU A 205 -10.14 -24.84 29.01
C GLU A 205 -10.54 -25.78 27.86
N ASP A 206 -10.29 -25.39 26.60
CA ASP A 206 -10.61 -26.19 25.44
C ASP A 206 -9.60 -27.35 25.30
N ARG A 207 -10.11 -28.50 24.84
CA ARG A 207 -9.36 -29.75 24.68
C ARG A 207 -9.30 -30.22 23.23
N ASP A 208 -9.78 -29.41 22.29
CA ASP A 208 -9.62 -29.64 20.86
C ASP A 208 -8.14 -29.52 20.45
N PRO A 209 -7.64 -30.36 19.53
CA PRO A 209 -6.28 -30.25 19.00
C PRO A 209 -5.89 -28.85 18.47
N GLU A 210 -6.83 -28.07 17.93
CA GLU A 210 -6.59 -26.68 17.50
C GLU A 210 -6.31 -25.75 18.69
N ALA A 211 -6.97 -25.98 19.82
CA ALA A 211 -6.72 -25.24 21.04
C ALA A 211 -5.31 -25.52 21.55
N PHE A 212 -4.89 -26.79 21.59
CA PHE A 212 -3.54 -27.16 21.98
C PHE A 212 -2.48 -26.53 21.06
N LEU A 213 -2.72 -26.48 19.75
CA LEU A 213 -1.80 -25.80 18.83
C LEU A 213 -1.70 -24.30 19.14
N THR A 214 -2.82 -23.63 19.39
CA THR A 214 -2.83 -22.19 19.72
C THR A 214 -2.19 -21.93 21.09
N LEU A 215 -2.43 -22.79 22.09
CA LEU A 215 -1.77 -22.74 23.40
C LEU A 215 -0.26 -22.94 23.27
N ALA A 216 0.20 -23.85 22.40
CA ALA A 216 1.62 -24.04 22.13
C ALA A 216 2.26 -22.75 21.60
N MET A 217 1.60 -22.06 20.65
CA MET A 217 2.07 -20.78 20.12
C MET A 217 2.15 -19.69 21.19
N ILE A 218 1.17 -19.64 22.10
CA ILE A 218 1.16 -18.70 23.23
C ILE A 218 2.35 -19.00 24.15
N HIS A 219 2.50 -20.24 24.60
CA HIS A 219 3.59 -20.65 25.50
C HIS A 219 4.97 -20.40 24.88
N ARG A 220 5.15 -20.65 23.58
CA ARG A 220 6.38 -20.28 22.86
C ARG A 220 6.64 -18.78 22.94
N LYS A 221 5.66 -17.95 22.56
CA LYS A 221 5.81 -16.48 22.54
C LYS A 221 6.01 -15.88 23.94
N THR A 222 5.55 -16.54 25.00
CA THR A 222 5.82 -16.15 26.40
C THR A 222 7.13 -16.73 26.96
N GLY A 223 7.83 -17.58 26.19
CA GLY A 223 9.11 -18.17 26.58
C GLY A 223 9.02 -19.48 27.38
N ASP A 224 7.83 -20.04 27.59
CA ASP A 224 7.63 -21.33 28.26
C ASP A 224 7.73 -22.49 27.26
N GLN A 225 8.98 -22.82 26.89
CA GLN A 225 9.25 -23.88 25.92
C GLN A 225 8.75 -25.26 26.38
N ARG A 226 8.70 -25.50 27.69
CA ARG A 226 8.25 -26.77 28.25
C ARG A 226 6.75 -26.92 28.03
N ALA A 227 5.95 -25.95 28.48
CA ALA A 227 4.50 -25.99 28.29
C ALA A 227 4.13 -26.02 26.80
N ALA A 228 4.86 -25.30 25.94
CA ALA A 228 4.65 -25.35 24.50
C ALA A 228 4.82 -26.78 23.94
N ARG A 229 5.87 -27.50 24.34
CA ARG A 229 6.10 -28.89 23.92
C ARG A 229 5.05 -29.85 24.49
N GLU A 230 4.62 -29.65 25.72
CA GLU A 230 3.55 -30.44 26.34
C GLU A 230 2.23 -30.28 25.55
N MET A 231 1.89 -29.06 25.13
CA MET A 231 0.71 -28.82 24.28
C MET A 231 0.83 -29.45 22.90
N LEU A 232 1.99 -29.35 22.23
CA LEU A 232 2.21 -30.03 20.95
C LEU A 232 2.15 -31.56 21.07
N ALA A 233 2.61 -32.13 22.18
CA ALA A 233 2.54 -33.57 22.45
C ALA A 233 1.09 -34.07 22.64
N ALA A 234 0.20 -33.20 23.14
CA ALA A 234 -1.23 -33.51 23.27
C ALA A 234 -1.97 -33.59 21.91
N ILE A 235 -1.36 -33.08 20.82
CA ILE A 235 -1.88 -33.25 19.46
C ILE A 235 -1.48 -34.63 18.95
N GLY A 236 -2.46 -35.53 18.84
CA GLY A 236 -2.27 -36.91 18.36
C GLY A 236 -1.77 -37.00 16.92
N PRO A 237 -1.11 -38.13 16.54
CA PRO A 237 -0.65 -38.37 15.18
C PRO A 237 -1.82 -38.55 14.21
N GLY A 238 -1.60 -38.23 12.93
CA GLY A 238 -2.61 -38.41 11.87
C GLY A 238 -3.72 -37.36 11.85
N THR A 239 -3.57 -36.26 12.61
CA THR A 239 -4.47 -35.11 12.52
C THR A 239 -4.12 -34.24 11.30
N PRO A 240 -5.08 -33.47 10.75
CA PRO A 240 -4.79 -32.46 9.72
C PRO A 240 -3.82 -31.34 10.17
N LEU A 241 -3.41 -31.33 11.44
CA LEU A 241 -2.56 -30.32 12.06
C LEU A 241 -1.07 -30.70 12.05
N GLU A 242 -0.69 -31.86 11.50
CA GLU A 242 0.68 -32.38 11.58
C GLU A 242 1.73 -31.38 11.06
N ASP A 243 1.47 -30.74 9.93
CA ASP A 243 2.39 -29.75 9.36
C ASP A 243 2.44 -28.47 10.20
N ARG A 244 1.31 -28.00 10.76
CA ARG A 244 1.27 -26.83 11.66
C ARG A 244 1.99 -27.11 12.99
N LYS A 245 1.80 -28.31 13.55
CA LYS A 245 2.52 -28.81 14.73
C LYS A 245 4.03 -28.87 14.46
N THR A 246 4.42 -29.37 13.28
CA THR A 246 5.83 -29.44 12.87
C THR A 246 6.43 -28.04 12.72
N ALA A 247 5.69 -27.10 12.11
CA ALA A 247 6.14 -25.71 11.98
C ALA A 247 6.34 -25.04 13.35
N GLU A 248 5.41 -25.25 14.27
CA GLU A 248 5.50 -24.69 15.62
C GLU A 248 6.65 -25.32 16.44
N SER A 249 6.90 -26.63 16.29
CA SER A 249 8.08 -27.29 16.85
C SER A 249 9.39 -26.73 16.26
N ALA A 250 9.42 -26.44 14.95
CA ALA A 250 10.59 -25.86 14.30
C ALA A 250 10.88 -24.44 14.80
N TRP A 251 9.85 -23.63 15.07
CA TRP A 251 10.02 -22.33 15.74
C TRP A 251 10.59 -22.48 17.15
N LEU A 252 10.11 -23.45 17.94
CA LEU A 252 10.69 -23.76 19.27
C LEU A 252 12.15 -24.19 19.19
N ASP A 253 12.53 -24.99 18.18
CA ASP A 253 13.91 -25.41 17.97
C ASP A 253 14.81 -24.22 17.61
N LEU A 254 14.32 -23.32 16.75
CA LEU A 254 15.04 -22.11 16.37
C LEU A 254 15.30 -21.19 17.58
N GLU A 255 14.28 -20.97 18.42
CA GLU A 255 14.40 -20.14 19.63
C GLU A 255 15.27 -20.78 20.72
N ALA A 256 15.37 -22.11 20.73
CA ALA A 256 16.25 -22.86 21.63
C ALA A 256 17.69 -23.00 21.11
N GLY A 257 18.04 -22.34 19.99
CA GLY A 257 19.37 -22.40 19.39
C GLY A 257 19.67 -23.65 18.55
N ARG A 258 18.68 -24.55 18.38
CA ARG A 258 18.75 -25.73 17.48
C ARG A 258 18.40 -25.34 16.04
N GLY A 259 19.22 -24.45 15.48
CA GLY A 259 18.98 -23.85 14.18
C GLY A 259 19.02 -24.84 13.02
N GLU A 260 19.79 -25.92 13.11
CA GLU A 260 19.92 -26.92 12.04
C GLU A 260 18.67 -27.79 11.92
N GLU A 261 18.13 -28.21 13.06
CA GLU A 261 16.88 -28.96 13.16
C GLU A 261 15.71 -28.13 12.63
N ALA A 262 15.63 -26.86 13.04
CA ALA A 262 14.64 -25.91 12.55
C ALA A 262 14.76 -25.71 11.03
N GLU A 263 15.96 -25.50 10.51
CA GLU A 263 16.22 -25.32 9.07
C GLU A 263 15.76 -26.56 8.28
N LYS A 264 16.07 -27.77 8.76
CA LYS A 264 15.65 -29.03 8.14
C LYS A 264 14.13 -29.17 8.13
N ALA A 265 13.47 -28.86 9.24
CA ALA A 265 12.02 -28.94 9.35
C ALA A 265 11.32 -27.94 8.43
N PHE A 266 11.74 -26.67 8.44
CA PHE A 266 11.16 -25.65 7.56
C PHE A 266 11.41 -25.91 6.08
N ARG A 267 12.59 -26.44 5.70
CA ARG A 267 12.87 -26.83 4.31
C ARG A 267 11.96 -27.96 3.84
N ARG A 268 11.68 -28.94 4.71
CA ARG A 268 10.71 -30.01 4.42
C ARG A 268 9.30 -29.44 4.24
N LEU A 269 8.87 -28.55 5.12
CA LEU A 269 7.55 -27.91 5.06
C LEU A 269 7.39 -27.03 3.82
N ALA A 270 8.43 -26.29 3.43
CA ALA A 270 8.41 -25.46 2.22
C ALA A 270 8.30 -26.27 0.91
N ALA A 271 8.62 -27.57 0.96
CA ALA A 271 8.49 -28.52 -0.14
C ALA A 271 7.16 -29.31 -0.12
N SER A 272 6.31 -29.15 0.90
CA SER A 272 5.00 -29.82 0.99
C SER A 272 3.85 -28.88 0.55
N ALA A 273 2.61 -29.38 0.63
CA ALA A 273 1.39 -28.60 0.39
C ALA A 273 1.00 -27.67 1.56
N PHE A 274 1.85 -27.56 2.59
CA PHE A 274 1.67 -26.71 3.75
C PHE A 274 1.70 -25.21 3.39
N ASP A 275 1.30 -24.34 4.32
CA ASP A 275 1.42 -22.88 4.21
C ASP A 275 2.88 -22.49 3.90
N LYS A 276 3.10 -22.29 2.60
CA LYS A 276 4.41 -22.02 2.04
C LYS A 276 4.97 -20.68 2.52
N ALA A 277 4.12 -19.70 2.81
CA ALA A 277 4.57 -18.41 3.31
C ALA A 277 5.14 -18.55 4.72
N GLU A 278 4.47 -19.28 5.61
CA GLU A 278 4.96 -19.51 6.97
C GLU A 278 6.21 -20.39 6.99
N ALA A 279 6.26 -21.46 6.19
CA ALA A 279 7.45 -22.31 6.10
C ALA A 279 8.68 -21.57 5.57
N LEU A 280 8.52 -20.74 4.52
CA LEU A 280 9.60 -19.93 3.98
C LEU A 280 10.01 -18.82 4.95
N ALA A 281 9.08 -18.23 5.70
CA ALA A 281 9.40 -17.28 6.77
C ALA A 281 10.29 -17.93 7.84
N GLY A 282 9.93 -19.13 8.31
CA GLY A 282 10.72 -19.91 9.24
C GLY A 282 12.09 -20.31 8.71
N LEU A 283 12.15 -20.79 7.46
CA LEU A 283 13.41 -21.15 6.81
C LEU A 283 14.34 -19.93 6.67
N GLY A 284 13.80 -18.80 6.22
CA GLY A 284 14.55 -17.56 6.08
C GLY A 284 15.10 -17.05 7.42
N ALA A 285 14.31 -17.12 8.49
CA ALA A 285 14.76 -16.79 9.84
C ALA A 285 15.88 -17.72 10.34
N ALA A 286 15.76 -19.03 10.11
CA ALA A 286 16.78 -20.01 10.47
C ALA A 286 18.11 -19.77 9.71
N LEU A 287 18.02 -19.54 8.40
CA LEU A 287 19.17 -19.20 7.56
C LEU A 287 19.83 -17.90 8.01
N ALA A 288 19.05 -16.86 8.31
CA ALA A 288 19.56 -15.56 8.76
C ALA A 288 20.30 -15.68 10.09
N ASN A 289 19.74 -16.38 11.08
CA ASN A 289 20.38 -16.57 12.39
C ASN A 289 21.75 -17.25 12.26
N LYS A 290 21.85 -18.29 11.43
CA LYS A 290 23.11 -18.99 11.19
C LYS A 290 24.09 -18.14 10.38
N ALA A 291 23.60 -17.43 9.37
CA ALA A 291 24.43 -16.55 8.55
C ALA A 291 25.04 -15.39 9.35
N PHE A 292 24.31 -14.84 10.33
CA PHE A 292 24.85 -13.82 11.23
C PHE A 292 25.90 -14.37 12.19
N SER A 293 25.72 -15.59 12.73
CA SER A 293 26.70 -16.19 13.64
C SER A 293 28.00 -16.58 12.92
N THR A 294 27.92 -17.03 11.66
CA THR A 294 29.09 -17.45 10.87
C THR A 294 29.66 -16.36 9.96
N ARG A 295 29.01 -15.18 9.87
CA ARG A 295 29.33 -14.10 8.93
C ARG A 295 29.37 -14.57 7.45
N ASP A 296 28.55 -15.54 7.11
CA ASP A 296 28.51 -16.14 5.78
C ASP A 296 27.63 -15.32 4.83
N LYS A 297 28.28 -14.60 3.90
CA LYS A 297 27.61 -13.74 2.91
C LYS A 297 26.73 -14.52 1.93
N GLY A 298 27.09 -15.75 1.58
CA GLY A 298 26.29 -16.58 0.67
C GLY A 298 24.96 -16.95 1.31
N ARG A 299 25.01 -17.32 2.59
CA ARG A 299 23.81 -17.65 3.36
C ARG A 299 22.94 -16.45 3.71
N LEU A 300 23.52 -15.26 3.87
CA LEU A 300 22.73 -14.02 3.98
C LEU A 300 21.91 -13.77 2.69
N SER A 301 22.50 -14.06 1.52
CA SER A 301 21.78 -13.96 0.24
C SER A 301 20.66 -14.99 0.15
N GLU A 302 20.92 -16.25 0.52
CA GLU A 302 19.91 -17.31 0.54
C GLU A 302 18.76 -16.96 1.50
N ALA A 303 19.06 -16.43 2.69
CA ALA A 303 18.05 -15.98 3.64
C ALA A 303 17.17 -14.86 3.04
N ALA A 304 17.78 -13.88 2.37
CA ALA A 304 17.06 -12.78 1.73
C ALA A 304 16.18 -13.27 0.58
N GLU A 305 16.65 -14.21 -0.23
CA GLU A 305 15.86 -14.84 -1.30
C GLU A 305 14.69 -15.64 -0.74
N THR A 306 14.93 -16.41 0.32
CA THR A 306 13.89 -17.21 0.98
C THR A 306 12.80 -16.32 1.58
N LEU A 307 13.18 -15.25 2.30
CA LEU A 307 12.21 -14.29 2.87
C LEU A 307 11.47 -13.52 1.77
N ARG A 308 12.11 -13.17 0.65
CA ARG A 308 11.41 -12.57 -0.50
C ARG A 308 10.40 -13.54 -1.12
N ALA A 309 10.74 -14.82 -1.23
CA ALA A 309 9.82 -15.84 -1.70
C ALA A 309 8.60 -16.01 -0.78
N ALA A 310 8.77 -15.84 0.55
CA ALA A 310 7.67 -15.84 1.50
C ALA A 310 6.66 -14.69 1.29
N LEU A 311 7.08 -13.58 0.66
CA LEU A 311 6.24 -12.41 0.38
C LEU A 311 5.50 -12.47 -0.97
N VAL A 312 5.66 -13.55 -1.75
CA VAL A 312 4.98 -13.73 -3.05
C VAL A 312 3.48 -13.88 -2.85
N THR A 313 3.06 -14.54 -1.77
CA THR A 313 1.66 -14.71 -1.40
C THR A 313 1.35 -13.87 -0.17
N PRO A 314 0.24 -13.11 -0.14
CA PRO A 314 -0.24 -12.50 1.09
C PRO A 314 -0.38 -13.53 2.21
N SER A 315 0.00 -13.15 3.43
CA SER A 315 -0.09 -14.04 4.60
C SER A 315 -0.19 -13.23 5.91
N PRO A 316 -0.67 -13.85 7.00
CA PRO A 316 -0.60 -13.28 8.36
C PRO A 316 0.82 -12.85 8.77
N SER A 317 1.84 -13.58 8.31
CA SER A 317 3.23 -13.33 8.65
C SER A 317 3.91 -12.23 7.82
N GLY A 318 3.23 -11.64 6.83
CA GLY A 318 3.81 -10.66 5.91
C GLY A 318 4.49 -9.46 6.57
N ALA A 319 3.89 -8.90 7.63
CA ALA A 319 4.48 -7.78 8.39
C ALA A 319 5.78 -8.19 9.08
N ARG A 320 5.81 -9.38 9.69
CA ARG A 320 6.97 -9.99 10.35
C ARG A 320 8.07 -10.33 9.35
N VAL A 321 7.73 -10.89 8.19
CA VAL A 321 8.68 -11.21 7.12
C VAL A 321 9.33 -9.94 6.56
N CYS A 322 8.54 -8.88 6.32
CA CYS A 322 9.09 -7.58 5.91
C CYS A 322 10.04 -7.00 6.97
N PHE A 323 9.69 -7.11 8.26
CA PHE A 323 10.55 -6.67 9.35
C PHE A 323 11.87 -7.47 9.41
N GLN A 324 11.81 -8.80 9.28
CA GLN A 324 12.98 -9.68 9.26
C GLN A 324 13.90 -9.38 8.06
N LEU A 325 13.32 -9.19 6.88
CA LEU A 325 14.06 -8.82 5.68
C LEU A 325 14.70 -7.41 5.82
N GLY A 326 13.99 -6.47 6.44
CA GLY A 326 14.54 -5.15 6.78
C GLY A 326 15.75 -5.25 7.72
N ASN A 327 15.64 -6.04 8.80
CA ASN A 327 16.76 -6.30 9.70
C ASN A 327 17.94 -6.96 8.98
N LEU A 328 17.66 -7.87 8.05
CA LEU A 328 18.68 -8.54 7.25
C LEU A 328 19.46 -7.56 6.38
N TYR A 329 18.77 -6.70 5.64
CA TYR A 329 19.39 -5.69 4.80
C TYR A 329 20.13 -4.62 5.62
N PHE A 330 19.53 -4.15 6.71
CA PHE A 330 20.15 -3.16 7.58
C PHE A 330 21.48 -3.66 8.16
N ARG A 331 21.50 -4.91 8.66
CA ARG A 331 22.73 -5.54 9.21
C ARG A 331 23.75 -5.89 8.13
N SER A 332 23.30 -6.14 6.91
CA SER A 332 24.17 -6.45 5.76
C SER A 332 24.75 -5.20 5.09
N GLY A 333 24.43 -4.00 5.59
CA GLY A 333 24.95 -2.73 5.06
C GLY A 333 24.16 -2.15 3.89
N ASP A 334 22.91 -2.57 3.70
CA ASP A 334 22.02 -2.04 2.66
C ASP A 334 20.79 -1.34 3.27
N PRO A 335 20.97 -0.11 3.78
CA PRO A 335 19.88 0.63 4.42
C PRO A 335 18.81 1.09 3.43
N ALA A 336 19.09 1.16 2.13
CA ALA A 336 18.10 1.49 1.11
C ALA A 336 17.05 0.38 0.96
N ARG A 337 17.47 -0.88 0.84
CA ARG A 337 16.53 -2.02 0.82
C ARG A 337 15.86 -2.24 2.18
N ALA A 338 16.57 -1.95 3.28
CA ALA A 338 15.98 -2.00 4.62
C ALA A 338 14.82 -1.02 4.77
N GLU A 339 14.96 0.21 4.27
CA GLU A 339 13.92 1.25 4.30
C GLU A 339 12.62 0.76 3.65
N ALA A 340 12.70 0.22 2.43
CA ALA A 340 11.55 -0.30 1.71
C ALA A 340 10.84 -1.42 2.51
N CYS A 341 11.61 -2.32 3.11
CA CYS A 341 11.08 -3.41 3.92
C CYS A 341 10.41 -2.91 5.21
N TYR A 342 11.02 -1.97 5.93
CA TYR A 342 10.42 -1.40 7.13
C TYR A 342 9.19 -0.55 6.85
N ARG A 343 9.15 0.20 5.74
CA ARG A 343 7.92 0.91 5.32
C ARG A 343 6.78 -0.07 5.05
N ARG A 344 7.04 -1.15 4.33
CA ARG A 344 6.03 -2.19 4.05
C ARG A 344 5.57 -2.90 5.33
N SER A 345 6.49 -3.16 6.26
CA SER A 345 6.15 -3.69 7.58
C SER A 345 5.29 -2.71 8.39
N ALA A 346 5.66 -1.43 8.43
CA ALA A 346 4.93 -0.39 9.16
C ALA A 346 3.52 -0.12 8.59
N ALA A 347 3.35 -0.24 7.27
CA ALA A 347 2.05 -0.13 6.62
C ALA A 347 1.08 -1.27 7.02
N LEU A 348 1.62 -2.46 7.30
CA LEU A 348 0.83 -3.61 7.75
C LEU A 348 0.63 -3.61 9.28
N SER A 349 1.67 -3.25 10.03
CA SER A 349 1.68 -3.17 11.48
C SER A 349 2.62 -2.05 11.95
N PRO A 350 2.07 -0.88 12.34
CA PRO A 350 2.86 0.27 12.78
C PRO A 350 3.35 0.11 14.22
N ALA A 351 3.93 -1.04 14.55
CA ALA A 351 4.53 -1.30 15.86
C ALA A 351 5.71 -0.36 16.12
N ILE A 352 5.87 0.07 17.38
CA ILE A 352 6.94 1.00 17.79
C ILE A 352 8.33 0.51 17.37
N GLN A 353 8.60 -0.78 17.48
CA GLN A 353 9.89 -1.35 17.06
C GLN A 353 10.13 -1.20 15.55
N THR A 354 9.10 -1.39 14.72
CA THR A 354 9.17 -1.23 13.27
C THR A 354 9.37 0.23 12.90
N LEU A 355 8.61 1.14 13.52
CA LEU A 355 8.73 2.58 13.31
C LEU A 355 10.09 3.13 13.75
N ALA A 356 10.62 2.66 14.89
CA ALA A 356 11.95 3.05 15.36
C ALA A 356 13.06 2.56 14.41
N ASN A 357 12.97 1.32 13.90
CA ASN A 357 13.93 0.81 12.93
C ASN A 357 13.82 1.57 11.58
N LEU A 358 12.61 1.94 11.17
CA LEU A 358 12.40 2.79 10.00
C LEU A 358 13.05 4.17 10.19
N ALA A 359 12.80 4.85 11.32
CA ALA A 359 13.40 6.15 11.63
C ALA A 359 14.93 6.07 11.63
N LEU A 360 15.52 5.08 12.32
CA LEU A 360 16.98 4.88 12.34
C LEU A 360 17.55 4.63 10.93
N THR A 361 16.83 3.88 10.11
CA THR A 361 17.23 3.61 8.71
C THR A 361 17.17 4.88 7.87
N LEU A 362 16.13 5.71 8.04
CA LEU A 362 16.00 7.00 7.36
C LEU A 362 17.10 7.98 7.76
N ILE A 363 17.49 8.03 9.04
CA ILE A 363 18.64 8.80 9.52
C ILE A 363 19.91 8.35 8.80
N LYS A 364 20.17 7.04 8.73
CA LYS A 364 21.34 6.50 8.02
C LYS A 364 21.33 6.78 6.51
N ASN A 365 20.16 6.87 5.90
CA ASN A 365 19.99 7.24 4.49
C ASN A 365 20.06 8.76 4.25
N GLY A 366 20.26 9.58 5.29
CA GLY A 366 20.30 11.05 5.19
C GLY A 366 18.93 11.70 5.00
N LYS A 367 17.83 10.95 5.13
CA LYS A 367 16.44 11.44 4.98
C LYS A 367 15.93 11.96 6.32
N THR A 368 16.57 13.00 6.86
CA THR A 368 16.34 13.49 8.22
C THR A 368 14.94 14.05 8.44
N ASP A 369 14.34 14.73 7.46
CA ASP A 369 12.97 15.27 7.60
C ASP A 369 11.92 14.16 7.77
N GLU A 370 12.02 13.12 6.94
CA GLU A 370 11.14 11.94 7.06
C GLU A 370 11.39 11.18 8.36
N ALA A 371 12.66 11.01 8.75
CA ALA A 371 13.00 10.38 10.01
C ALA A 371 12.40 11.15 11.20
N ALA A 372 12.42 12.49 11.18
CA ALA A 372 11.84 13.31 12.22
C ALA A 372 10.33 13.11 12.31
N ALA A 373 9.62 13.03 11.18
CA ALA A 373 8.19 12.73 11.15
C ALA A 373 7.86 11.36 11.76
N VAL A 374 8.65 10.32 11.46
CA VAL A 374 8.47 8.97 12.05
C VAL A 374 8.80 8.98 13.55
N THR A 375 9.85 9.71 13.97
CA THR A 375 10.20 9.88 15.40
C THR A 375 9.07 10.57 16.17
N LEU A 376 8.44 11.59 15.59
CA LEU A 376 7.26 12.26 16.17
C LEU A 376 6.05 11.32 16.26
N GLN A 377 5.88 10.39 15.31
CA GLN A 377 4.85 9.36 15.42
C GLN A 377 5.11 8.40 16.58
N VAL A 378 6.36 7.97 16.79
CA VAL A 378 6.77 7.15 17.94
C VAL A 378 6.54 7.90 19.25
N ALA A 379 6.85 9.20 19.29
CA ALA A 379 6.72 10.05 20.47
C ALA A 379 5.30 10.09 21.05
N LEU A 380 4.28 9.96 20.20
CA LEU A 380 2.88 9.97 20.62
C LEU A 380 2.59 8.95 21.73
N THR A 381 3.26 7.79 21.72
CA THR A 381 2.95 6.70 22.65
C THR A 381 4.16 6.08 23.36
N ASP A 382 5.39 6.37 22.92
CA ASP A 382 6.62 5.87 23.55
C ASP A 382 7.75 6.92 23.53
N MET A 383 7.57 7.94 24.36
CA MET A 383 8.54 9.04 24.53
C MET A 383 9.98 8.59 24.74
N PRO A 384 10.30 7.57 25.56
CA PRO A 384 11.70 7.18 25.75
C PRO A 384 12.35 6.61 24.49
N SER A 385 11.60 5.92 23.62
CA SER A 385 12.15 5.46 22.34
C SER A 385 12.31 6.62 21.37
N ALA A 386 11.36 7.55 21.33
CA ALA A 386 11.49 8.76 20.52
C ALA A 386 12.66 9.65 20.98
N ALA A 387 12.91 9.77 22.28
CA ALA A 387 14.05 10.51 22.82
C ALA A 387 15.38 9.87 22.41
N ARG A 388 15.48 8.53 22.44
CA ARG A 388 16.68 7.82 21.91
C ARG A 388 16.86 8.08 20.43
N LEU A 389 15.78 8.03 19.64
CA LEU A 389 15.83 8.34 18.20
C LEU A 389 16.25 9.79 17.95
N ALA A 390 15.74 10.75 18.73
CA ALA A 390 16.14 12.16 18.63
C ALA A 390 17.65 12.33 18.86
N GLY A 391 18.24 11.57 19.78
CA GLY A 391 19.69 11.56 20.02
C GLY A 391 20.55 11.09 18.84
N GLU A 392 19.97 10.39 17.85
CA GLU A 392 20.67 9.90 16.66
C GLU A 392 20.75 10.95 15.52
N PHE A 393 20.04 12.09 15.65
CA PHE A 393 20.08 13.16 14.67
C PHE A 393 21.31 14.07 14.86
N PRO A 394 21.78 14.75 13.78
CA PRO A 394 22.79 15.81 13.91
C PRO A 394 22.32 16.90 14.88
N LYS A 395 23.17 17.26 15.85
CA LYS A 395 22.83 18.19 16.95
C LYS A 395 22.38 19.58 16.45
N ASP A 396 22.97 20.04 15.37
CA ASP A 396 22.69 21.29 14.68
C ASP A 396 21.35 21.29 13.94
N ALA A 397 20.84 20.12 13.54
CA ALA A 397 19.56 19.96 12.87
C ALA A 397 18.35 19.83 13.83
N LEU A 398 18.58 19.46 15.10
CA LEU A 398 17.52 19.15 16.07
C LEU A 398 16.49 20.26 16.24
N ALA A 399 16.93 21.50 16.40
CA ALA A 399 16.02 22.62 16.64
C ALA A 399 15.12 22.92 15.43
N ALA A 400 15.61 22.66 14.21
CA ALA A 400 14.86 22.84 12.98
C ALA A 400 13.87 21.69 12.72
N LEU A 401 14.29 20.46 13.00
CA LEU A 401 13.49 19.24 12.79
C LEU A 401 12.42 19.04 13.87
N PHE A 402 12.68 19.49 15.09
CA PHE A 402 11.79 19.33 16.26
C PHE A 402 11.51 20.69 16.92
N PRO A 403 10.89 21.64 16.19
CA PRO A 403 10.72 22.99 16.67
C PRO A 403 9.74 23.03 17.86
N PRO A 404 9.97 23.94 18.83
CA PRO A 404 9.02 24.17 19.90
C PRO A 404 7.68 24.69 19.34
N PRO A 405 6.56 24.49 20.06
CA PRO A 405 5.27 24.96 19.61
C PRO A 405 5.30 26.48 19.39
N PRO A 406 4.67 26.99 18.32
CA PRO A 406 4.62 28.42 18.06
C PRO A 406 3.98 29.13 19.26
N ARG A 407 4.60 30.23 19.70
CA ARG A 407 4.03 31.06 20.77
C ARG A 407 2.62 31.49 20.33
N PRO A 408 1.61 31.41 21.23
CA PRO A 408 0.26 31.83 20.88
C PRO A 408 0.31 33.26 20.34
N ALA A 409 -0.26 33.47 19.16
CA ALA A 409 -0.40 34.80 18.61
C ALA A 409 -1.16 35.67 19.63
N PRO A 410 -0.73 36.92 19.88
CA PRO A 410 -1.48 37.81 20.74
C PRO A 410 -2.92 37.89 20.23
N PRO A 411 -3.92 37.99 21.12
CA PRO A 411 -5.32 38.04 20.72
C PRO A 411 -5.48 39.16 19.70
N ARG A 412 -5.84 38.79 18.46
CA ARG A 412 -6.22 39.77 17.46
C ARG A 412 -7.56 40.33 17.90
N ASP A 413 -7.57 41.63 18.21
CA ASP A 413 -8.80 42.38 18.38
C ASP A 413 -9.71 42.15 17.16
N PRO A 414 -11.02 41.95 17.35
CA PRO A 414 -11.94 41.80 16.25
C PRO A 414 -11.95 43.11 15.45
N ALA A 415 -11.27 43.10 14.30
CA ALA A 415 -11.33 44.22 13.37
C ALA A 415 -12.78 44.44 12.94
N PRO A 416 -13.27 45.70 12.92
CA PRO A 416 -14.64 46.00 12.54
C PRO A 416 -14.88 45.57 11.08
N ARG A 417 -16.03 44.93 10.84
CA ARG A 417 -16.53 44.57 9.51
C ARG A 417 -16.56 45.83 8.64
N ALA A 418 -15.64 45.92 7.69
CA ALA A 418 -15.72 46.87 6.59
C ALA A 418 -16.77 46.38 5.58
N ALA A 419 -17.60 47.31 5.11
CA ALA A 419 -18.66 47.09 4.13
C ALA A 419 -18.08 46.59 2.80
N ALA A 420 -18.82 45.70 2.14
CA ALA A 420 -18.50 45.20 0.81
C ALA A 420 -18.58 46.36 -0.22
N PRO A 421 -17.62 46.48 -1.15
CA PRO A 421 -17.80 47.32 -2.34
C PRO A 421 -18.70 46.62 -3.35
N ASP A 422 -19.51 47.40 -4.07
CA ASP A 422 -20.33 46.96 -5.19
C ASP A 422 -19.49 46.28 -6.29
N GLU A 423 -19.73 44.99 -6.53
CA GLU A 423 -19.18 44.26 -7.67
C GLU A 423 -20.01 44.55 -8.93
N ALA A 424 -19.41 45.31 -9.85
CA ALA A 424 -19.85 45.36 -11.23
C ALA A 424 -19.82 43.95 -11.86
N ALA A 425 -20.85 43.63 -12.64
CA ALA A 425 -20.99 42.33 -13.30
C ALA A 425 -19.74 41.94 -14.11
N PRO A 426 -19.17 40.74 -13.91
CA PRO A 426 -18.04 40.29 -14.70
C PRO A 426 -18.46 40.01 -16.15
N PRO A 427 -17.59 40.26 -17.14
CA PRO A 427 -17.88 39.88 -18.52
C PRO A 427 -17.97 38.35 -18.62
N ALA A 428 -18.80 37.88 -19.55
CA ALA A 428 -19.04 36.46 -19.79
C ALA A 428 -17.72 35.68 -19.87
N PRO A 429 -17.61 34.51 -19.20
CA PRO A 429 -16.38 33.75 -19.17
C PRO A 429 -16.04 33.30 -20.58
N ALA A 430 -14.86 33.70 -21.06
CA ALA A 430 -14.24 33.12 -22.24
C ALA A 430 -14.16 31.60 -22.04
N ALA A 431 -14.46 30.85 -23.11
CA ALA A 431 -14.39 29.39 -23.09
C ALA A 431 -13.05 28.94 -22.49
N PRO A 432 -13.06 28.00 -21.51
CA PRO A 432 -11.83 27.55 -20.88
C PRO A 432 -10.90 26.98 -21.97
N PRO A 433 -9.60 27.27 -21.92
CA PRO A 433 -8.65 26.64 -22.82
C PRO A 433 -8.76 25.11 -22.67
N PRO A 434 -8.53 24.33 -23.75
CA PRO A 434 -8.57 22.88 -23.66
C PRO A 434 -7.62 22.41 -22.55
N LEU A 435 -8.18 21.68 -21.58
CA LEU A 435 -7.47 21.08 -20.46
C LEU A 435 -6.34 20.19 -21.01
N LYS A 436 -5.09 20.63 -20.86
CA LYS A 436 -3.92 19.76 -20.98
C LYS A 436 -3.84 18.94 -19.70
N LEU A 437 -4.03 17.64 -19.85
CA LEU A 437 -3.80 16.67 -18.77
C LEU A 437 -2.29 16.59 -18.55
N GLU A 438 -1.83 16.89 -17.34
CA GLU A 438 -0.44 16.62 -16.99
C GLU A 438 -0.20 15.11 -17.09
N THR A 439 0.74 14.73 -17.93
CA THR A 439 1.16 13.32 -18.05
C THR A 439 2.12 13.01 -16.91
N LEU A 440 2.46 11.72 -16.67
CA LEU A 440 3.56 11.31 -15.76
C LEU A 440 4.88 12.12 -15.99
N MET A 441 4.95 12.77 -17.14
CA MET A 441 6.03 13.54 -17.69
C MET A 441 6.19 14.97 -17.15
N ASP A 442 5.22 15.49 -16.38
CA ASP A 442 5.26 16.86 -15.86
C ASP A 442 5.67 16.92 -14.37
N VAL A 443 5.66 15.77 -13.68
CA VAL A 443 6.00 15.64 -12.24
C VAL A 443 7.47 15.29 -12.00
N VAL A 444 8.21 14.90 -13.05
CA VAL A 444 9.65 14.63 -12.96
C VAL A 444 10.37 15.52 -13.97
N SER A 445 10.96 16.62 -13.50
CA SER A 445 12.00 17.32 -14.26
C SER A 445 13.19 16.36 -14.38
N PRO A 446 13.50 15.80 -15.56
CA PRO A 446 14.57 14.84 -15.66
C PRO A 446 15.91 15.60 -15.71
N PRO A 447 16.95 15.13 -15.00
CA PRO A 447 18.30 15.68 -15.17
C PRO A 447 18.81 15.50 -16.62
N ALA A 448 19.92 16.16 -16.93
CA ALA A 448 20.59 16.05 -18.23
C ALA A 448 20.91 14.59 -18.59
N ALA A 449 21.02 14.29 -19.89
CA ALA A 449 21.37 12.94 -20.34
C ALA A 449 22.72 12.50 -19.74
N PRO A 450 22.81 11.28 -19.16
CA PRO A 450 24.03 10.84 -18.52
C PRO A 450 25.17 10.66 -19.53
N THR A 451 26.37 11.03 -19.10
CA THR A 451 27.62 10.85 -19.84
C THR A 451 27.97 9.37 -19.99
N GLU A 452 28.88 9.05 -20.92
CA GLU A 452 29.37 7.67 -21.10
C GLU A 452 29.98 7.11 -19.81
N THR A 453 30.74 7.93 -19.07
CA THR A 453 31.35 7.55 -17.79
C THR A 453 30.30 7.23 -16.73
N GLU A 454 29.25 8.06 -16.62
CA GLU A 454 28.11 7.79 -15.73
C GLU A 454 27.37 6.51 -16.13
N SER A 455 27.25 6.26 -17.43
CA SER A 455 26.60 5.06 -17.97
C SER A 455 27.41 3.77 -17.73
N ARG A 456 28.74 3.86 -17.70
CA ARG A 456 29.60 2.72 -17.34
C ARG A 456 29.55 2.38 -15.86
N ASN A 457 29.34 3.39 -15.01
CA ASN A 457 29.18 3.22 -13.56
C ASN A 457 27.76 2.79 -13.16
N ASP A 458 26.83 2.69 -14.11
CA ASP A 458 25.47 2.25 -13.88
C ASP A 458 25.37 0.71 -13.92
N ASP A 459 24.92 0.11 -12.82
CA ASP A 459 24.84 -1.36 -12.66
C ASP A 459 24.03 -2.09 -13.73
N PHE A 460 23.00 -1.44 -14.29
CA PHE A 460 22.16 -2.04 -15.33
C PHE A 460 22.77 -1.81 -16.72
N ILE A 461 23.14 -0.58 -17.05
CA ILE A 461 23.68 -0.21 -18.35
C ILE A 461 25.06 -0.82 -18.59
N SER A 462 25.87 -1.03 -17.54
CA SER A 462 27.17 -1.75 -17.63
C SER A 462 27.05 -3.15 -18.25
N ARG A 463 25.86 -3.79 -18.18
CA ARG A 463 25.57 -5.07 -18.84
C ARG A 463 25.65 -4.98 -20.36
N ALA A 464 25.31 -3.84 -20.94
CA ALA A 464 25.39 -3.59 -22.38
C ALA A 464 26.84 -3.78 -22.89
N PHE A 465 27.81 -3.23 -22.16
CA PHE A 465 29.22 -3.33 -22.50
C PHE A 465 29.79 -4.73 -22.29
N ARG A 466 29.38 -5.40 -21.21
CA ARG A 466 29.76 -6.81 -20.98
C ARG A 466 29.26 -7.72 -22.10
N LEU A 467 28.00 -7.54 -22.53
CA LEU A 467 27.43 -8.29 -23.63
C LEU A 467 28.14 -7.98 -24.96
N ALA A 468 28.40 -6.70 -25.24
CA ALA A 468 29.14 -6.30 -26.44
C ALA A 468 30.52 -6.98 -26.47
N SER A 469 31.31 -6.87 -25.40
CA SER A 469 32.63 -7.51 -25.29
C SER A 469 32.57 -9.03 -25.49
N ALA A 470 31.59 -9.70 -24.87
CA ALA A 470 31.42 -11.15 -25.03
C ALA A 470 31.08 -11.55 -26.48
N LEU A 471 30.29 -10.73 -27.18
CA LEU A 471 29.99 -10.94 -28.59
C LEU A 471 31.18 -10.61 -29.50
N GLU A 472 32.02 -9.63 -29.15
CA GLU A 472 33.24 -9.34 -29.89
C GLU A 472 34.21 -10.52 -29.86
N ASP A 473 34.38 -11.13 -28.68
CA ASP A 473 35.19 -12.34 -28.49
C ASP A 473 34.63 -13.53 -29.28
N GLU A 474 33.30 -13.68 -29.33
CA GLU A 474 32.63 -14.78 -30.04
C GLU A 474 32.64 -14.62 -31.56
N LEU A 475 32.47 -13.40 -32.07
CA LEU A 475 32.33 -13.11 -33.50
C LEU A 475 33.64 -12.70 -34.18
N GLY A 476 34.69 -12.39 -33.41
CA GLY A 476 35.98 -11.94 -33.93
C GLY A 476 35.92 -10.58 -34.66
N LYS A 477 34.90 -9.77 -34.35
CA LYS A 477 34.68 -8.43 -34.92
C LYS A 477 34.16 -7.48 -33.85
N LYS A 478 34.37 -6.17 -34.02
CA LYS A 478 33.81 -5.15 -33.12
C LYS A 478 32.28 -5.12 -33.16
N VAL A 479 31.66 -4.96 -32.00
CA VAL A 479 30.20 -4.87 -31.83
C VAL A 479 29.86 -3.46 -31.39
N TYR A 480 29.28 -2.69 -32.31
CA TYR A 480 28.90 -1.31 -32.06
C TYR A 480 27.45 -1.22 -31.55
N PHE A 481 27.15 -0.19 -30.76
CA PHE A 481 25.79 0.14 -30.32
C PHE A 481 24.98 0.79 -31.47
N ASN A 482 24.70 -0.01 -32.49
CA ASN A 482 23.99 0.34 -33.71
C ASN A 482 23.05 -0.80 -34.14
N LEU A 483 22.37 -0.64 -35.28
CA LEU A 483 21.46 -1.67 -35.80
C LEU A 483 22.18 -3.00 -36.07
N ASP A 484 23.43 -2.97 -36.57
CA ASP A 484 24.20 -4.19 -36.84
C ASP A 484 24.52 -4.95 -35.55
N GLY A 485 24.99 -4.27 -34.51
CA GLY A 485 25.24 -4.87 -33.21
C GLY A 485 23.96 -5.34 -32.52
N LEU A 486 22.86 -4.60 -32.69
CA LEU A 486 21.55 -5.02 -32.19
C LEU A 486 21.07 -6.31 -32.86
N ALA A 487 21.32 -6.48 -34.17
CA ALA A 487 21.00 -7.71 -34.89
C ALA A 487 21.86 -8.90 -34.39
N ASP A 488 23.12 -8.67 -34.06
CA ASP A 488 23.99 -9.69 -33.47
C ASP A 488 23.51 -10.09 -32.05
N VAL A 489 23.13 -9.12 -31.22
CA VAL A 489 22.50 -9.33 -29.90
C VAL A 489 21.20 -10.11 -30.01
N GLU A 490 20.34 -9.73 -30.95
CA GLU A 490 19.07 -10.41 -31.20
C GLU A 490 19.31 -11.88 -31.60
N ARG A 491 20.29 -12.14 -32.47
CA ARG A 491 20.67 -13.51 -32.87
C ARG A 491 21.12 -14.34 -31.67
N LYS A 492 21.98 -13.78 -30.81
CA LYS A 492 22.45 -14.43 -29.58
C LYS A 492 21.28 -14.76 -28.65
N LEU A 493 20.39 -13.79 -28.44
CA LEU A 493 19.21 -13.92 -27.60
C LEU A 493 18.33 -15.07 -28.07
N ARG A 494 17.99 -15.13 -29.36
CA ARG A 494 17.15 -16.21 -29.92
C ARG A 494 17.79 -17.60 -29.81
N LEU A 495 19.07 -17.73 -30.18
CA LEU A 495 19.78 -19.02 -30.17
C LEU A 495 19.90 -19.59 -28.75
N THR A 496 20.20 -18.72 -27.79
CA THR A 496 20.39 -19.10 -26.40
C THR A 496 19.05 -19.35 -25.73
N PHE A 497 18.03 -18.53 -26.00
CA PHE A 497 16.70 -18.69 -25.41
C PHE A 497 16.03 -20.01 -25.82
N LEU A 498 16.21 -20.44 -27.07
CA LEU A 498 15.78 -21.77 -27.53
C LEU A 498 16.49 -22.91 -26.77
N ARG A 499 17.77 -22.73 -26.42
CA ARG A 499 18.58 -23.72 -25.68
C ARG A 499 18.37 -23.66 -24.15
N ALA A 500 18.00 -22.51 -23.61
CA ALA A 500 17.93 -22.21 -22.18
C ALA A 500 16.62 -22.66 -21.49
N ARG A 501 15.73 -23.39 -22.16
CA ARG A 501 14.52 -23.98 -21.54
C ARG A 501 14.81 -24.87 -20.32
N THR A 502 16.06 -25.27 -20.10
CA THR A 502 16.53 -26.06 -18.96
C THR A 502 17.20 -25.25 -17.83
N ASN A 503 17.50 -23.95 -18.02
CA ASN A 503 18.11 -23.09 -17.00
C ASN A 503 17.46 -21.68 -16.97
N PRO A 504 16.46 -21.47 -16.09
CA PRO A 504 15.71 -20.21 -16.01
C PRO A 504 16.56 -18.97 -15.68
N GLN A 505 17.60 -19.11 -14.85
CA GLN A 505 18.41 -17.98 -14.39
C GLN A 505 19.27 -17.40 -15.52
N ALA A 506 19.88 -18.27 -16.34
CA ALA A 506 20.66 -17.85 -17.49
C ALA A 506 19.81 -17.10 -18.54
N GLY A 507 18.54 -17.48 -18.70
CA GLY A 507 17.58 -16.78 -19.55
C GLY A 507 17.27 -15.36 -19.06
N ILE A 508 17.10 -15.19 -17.75
CA ILE A 508 16.84 -13.88 -17.13
C ILE A 508 18.03 -12.93 -17.31
N ASP A 509 19.25 -13.40 -17.06
CA ASP A 509 20.44 -12.57 -17.19
C ASP A 509 20.70 -12.16 -18.64
N LEU A 510 20.52 -13.08 -19.59
CA LEU A 510 20.64 -12.74 -21.01
C LEU A 510 19.61 -11.71 -21.47
N VAL A 511 18.36 -11.82 -21.01
CA VAL A 511 17.30 -10.85 -21.31
C VAL A 511 17.64 -9.47 -20.74
N LYS A 512 18.17 -9.41 -19.51
CA LYS A 512 18.65 -8.16 -18.90
C LYS A 512 19.79 -7.54 -19.69
N ASP A 513 20.74 -8.36 -20.13
CA ASP A 513 21.91 -7.89 -20.89
C ASP A 513 21.49 -7.35 -22.27
N CYS A 514 20.58 -8.04 -22.96
CA CYS A 514 20.01 -7.57 -24.23
C CYS A 514 19.18 -6.29 -24.07
N ALA A 515 18.38 -6.21 -23.01
CA ALA A 515 17.62 -5.01 -22.68
C ALA A 515 18.54 -3.81 -22.40
N ALA A 516 19.63 -4.03 -21.66
CA ALA A 516 20.63 -3.00 -21.39
C ALA A 516 21.30 -2.53 -22.70
N PHE A 517 21.67 -3.44 -23.60
CA PHE A 517 22.24 -3.09 -24.91
C PHE A 517 21.29 -2.22 -25.73
N LEU A 518 20.00 -2.58 -25.79
CA LEU A 518 18.98 -1.79 -26.47
C LEU A 518 18.80 -0.41 -25.83
N CYS A 519 18.71 -0.33 -24.51
CA CYS A 519 18.58 0.94 -23.79
C CYS A 519 19.78 1.85 -24.06
N TYR A 520 21.01 1.32 -23.96
CA TYR A 520 22.20 2.11 -24.23
C TYR A 520 22.27 2.59 -25.69
N SER A 521 21.92 1.72 -26.65
CA SER A 521 21.87 2.09 -28.07
C SER A 521 20.87 3.23 -28.34
N LEU A 522 19.72 3.22 -27.67
CA LEU A 522 18.69 4.27 -27.75
C LEU A 522 19.13 5.56 -27.03
N GLN A 523 19.83 5.44 -25.90
CA GLN A 523 20.41 6.58 -25.19
C GLN A 523 21.44 7.30 -26.07
N GLU A 524 22.36 6.55 -26.68
CA GLU A 524 23.45 7.13 -27.45
C GLU A 524 22.95 7.83 -28.72
N ARG A 525 22.09 7.14 -29.49
CA ARG A 525 21.62 7.60 -30.81
C ARG A 525 20.42 8.55 -30.77
N HIS A 526 19.54 8.38 -29.79
CA HIS A 526 18.26 9.10 -29.72
C HIS A 526 18.08 9.90 -28.43
N LYS A 527 19.13 10.00 -27.59
CA LYS A 527 19.13 10.74 -26.32
C LYS A 527 17.98 10.32 -25.40
N GLY A 528 17.59 9.05 -25.49
CA GLY A 528 16.62 8.46 -24.57
C GLY A 528 17.17 8.42 -23.15
N ARG A 529 16.29 8.67 -22.17
CA ARG A 529 16.62 8.64 -20.74
C ARG A 529 15.85 7.52 -20.05
N LEU A 530 16.57 6.53 -19.55
CA LEU A 530 15.97 5.40 -18.83
C LEU A 530 15.60 5.84 -17.41
N ILE A 531 14.32 5.71 -17.05
CA ILE A 531 13.83 6.01 -15.70
C ILE A 531 13.73 4.71 -14.90
N LYS A 532 14.67 4.53 -13.96
CA LYS A 532 14.67 3.38 -13.07
C LYS A 532 13.66 3.58 -11.95
N LEU A 533 12.77 2.62 -11.80
CA LEU A 533 11.79 2.58 -10.73
C LEU A 533 12.31 1.58 -9.69
N PRO A 534 12.85 2.03 -8.54
CA PRO A 534 13.57 1.15 -7.60
C PRO A 534 12.66 0.08 -6.98
N ASP A 535 11.37 0.37 -6.84
CA ASP A 535 10.36 -0.55 -6.30
C ASP A 535 9.70 -1.42 -7.39
N PHE A 536 10.25 -1.43 -8.60
CA PHE A 536 9.68 -2.15 -9.74
C PHE A 536 10.74 -2.92 -10.52
N ASP A 537 10.37 -4.09 -11.01
CA ASP A 537 11.26 -4.88 -11.86
C ASP A 537 11.65 -4.11 -13.14
N PRO A 538 12.84 -4.36 -13.71
CA PRO A 538 13.34 -3.60 -14.86
C PRO A 538 12.42 -3.57 -16.07
N TRP A 539 11.58 -4.60 -16.26
CA TRP A 539 10.64 -4.66 -17.38
C TRP A 539 9.66 -3.48 -17.41
N GLY A 540 9.35 -2.88 -16.25
CA GLY A 540 8.44 -1.74 -16.15
C GLY A 540 9.13 -0.38 -16.23
N TRP A 541 10.46 -0.32 -16.43
CA TRP A 541 11.20 0.93 -16.53
C TRP A 541 10.94 1.62 -17.88
N PRO A 542 10.35 2.83 -17.90
CA PRO A 542 10.15 3.57 -19.13
C PRO A 542 11.45 4.28 -19.55
N MET A 543 11.58 4.51 -20.85
CA MET A 543 12.58 5.38 -21.43
C MET A 543 11.89 6.59 -22.09
N ILE A 544 12.36 7.78 -21.74
CA ILE A 544 11.80 9.05 -22.19
C ILE A 544 12.70 9.66 -23.26
N PHE A 545 12.09 10.06 -24.36
CA PHE A 545 12.76 10.71 -25.48
C PHE A 545 12.16 12.10 -25.70
N GLU A 546 13.03 13.10 -25.85
CA GLU A 546 12.64 14.49 -26.14
C GLU A 546 13.44 14.98 -27.35
N SER A 547 12.74 15.31 -28.44
CA SER A 547 13.35 15.84 -29.65
C SER A 547 12.34 16.71 -30.40
N SER A 548 12.75 17.93 -30.79
CA SER A 548 12.03 18.75 -31.78
C SER A 548 10.50 18.86 -31.59
N GLY A 549 10.05 19.10 -30.34
CA GLY A 549 8.63 19.22 -30.02
C GLY A 549 7.85 17.90 -29.87
N VAL A 550 8.54 16.76 -29.96
CA VAL A 550 8.00 15.42 -29.71
C VAL A 550 8.52 14.89 -28.38
N LYS A 551 7.59 14.44 -27.53
CA LYS A 551 7.87 13.74 -26.27
C LYS A 551 7.34 12.31 -26.40
N LEU A 552 8.22 11.32 -26.30
CA LEU A 552 7.86 9.91 -26.44
C LEU A 552 8.27 9.13 -25.19
N THR A 553 7.34 8.37 -24.63
CA THR A 553 7.60 7.37 -23.59
C THR A 553 7.47 6.00 -24.19
N SER A 554 8.52 5.20 -24.07
CA SER A 554 8.57 3.84 -24.59
C SER A 554 9.18 2.87 -23.58
N TYR A 555 8.94 1.57 -23.74
CA TYR A 555 9.39 0.53 -22.81
C TYR A 555 10.38 -0.43 -23.48
N PRO A 556 11.65 -0.03 -23.68
CA PRO A 556 12.66 -0.87 -24.34
C PRO A 556 12.99 -2.15 -23.55
N VAL A 557 13.06 -2.08 -22.22
CA VAL A 557 13.35 -3.26 -21.39
C VAL A 557 12.26 -4.32 -21.57
N HIS A 558 10.99 -3.92 -21.57
CA HIS A 558 9.84 -4.79 -21.81
C HIS A 558 9.92 -5.55 -23.15
N ARG A 559 10.56 -4.99 -24.19
CA ARG A 559 10.68 -5.64 -25.52
C ARG A 559 11.50 -6.91 -25.47
N ALA A 560 12.60 -6.92 -24.72
CA ALA A 560 13.37 -8.13 -24.48
C ALA A 560 12.69 -9.01 -23.41
N TRP A 561 12.09 -8.38 -22.40
CA TRP A 561 11.51 -9.11 -21.26
C TRP A 561 10.33 -10.00 -21.59
N ARG A 562 9.54 -9.66 -22.61
CA ARG A 562 8.42 -10.48 -23.10
C ARG A 562 8.80 -11.93 -23.41
N LEU A 563 10.06 -12.19 -23.78
CA LEU A 563 10.57 -13.54 -23.98
C LEU A 563 10.41 -14.42 -22.75
N LEU A 564 10.53 -13.86 -21.54
CA LEU A 564 10.36 -14.61 -20.29
C LEU A 564 8.89 -14.98 -20.01
N TRP A 565 7.93 -14.40 -20.73
CA TRP A 565 6.50 -14.58 -20.50
C TRP A 565 5.79 -15.28 -21.66
N GLU A 566 6.32 -15.17 -22.87
CA GLU A 566 5.72 -15.72 -24.08
C GLU A 566 6.34 -17.07 -24.43
N GLU A 567 5.50 -18.04 -24.80
CA GLU A 567 5.96 -19.38 -25.18
C GLU A 567 6.64 -19.42 -26.55
N SER A 568 6.39 -18.40 -27.38
CA SER A 568 6.90 -18.24 -28.74
C SER A 568 8.04 -17.23 -28.82
N VAL A 569 9.08 -17.56 -29.59
CA VAL A 569 10.16 -16.61 -29.91
C VAL A 569 9.66 -15.63 -31.00
N PRO A 570 9.88 -14.30 -30.85
CA PRO A 570 9.49 -13.32 -31.86
C PRO A 570 10.17 -13.51 -33.22
N GLU A 571 9.52 -12.98 -34.25
CA GLU A 571 10.04 -12.93 -35.63
C GLU A 571 11.37 -12.17 -35.71
N PRO A 572 12.35 -12.63 -36.50
CA PRO A 572 13.62 -11.94 -36.69
C PRO A 572 13.45 -10.44 -36.99
N GLY A 573 14.33 -9.62 -36.41
CA GLY A 573 14.37 -8.18 -36.54
C GLY A 573 13.39 -7.42 -35.65
N TRP A 574 12.76 -8.03 -34.63
CA TRP A 574 11.78 -7.31 -33.81
C TRP A 574 12.39 -6.17 -33.00
N LEU A 575 13.64 -6.31 -32.52
CA LEU A 575 14.32 -5.22 -31.82
C LEU A 575 14.71 -4.11 -32.79
N THR A 576 15.07 -4.48 -34.03
CA THR A 576 15.35 -3.53 -35.12
C THR A 576 14.10 -2.73 -35.49
N ARG A 577 12.96 -3.41 -35.71
CA ARG A 577 11.67 -2.73 -35.99
C ARG A 577 11.27 -1.77 -34.89
N TYR A 578 11.45 -2.16 -33.62
CA TYR A 578 11.21 -1.29 -32.49
C TYR A 578 12.15 -0.07 -32.48
N PHE A 579 13.45 -0.30 -32.72
CA PHE A 579 14.46 0.77 -32.79
C PHE A 579 14.12 1.79 -33.88
N ASP A 580 13.80 1.30 -35.09
CA ASP A 580 13.43 2.14 -36.24
C ASP A 580 12.12 2.88 -36.01
N TRP A 581 11.15 2.27 -35.32
CA TRP A 581 9.91 2.93 -34.93
C TRP A 581 10.17 4.11 -33.99
N VAL A 582 11.00 3.93 -32.95
CA VAL A 582 11.39 5.04 -32.06
C VAL A 582 12.08 6.15 -32.86
N ALA A 583 13.03 5.79 -33.73
CA ALA A 583 13.74 6.74 -34.57
C ALA A 583 12.81 7.51 -35.53
N GLY A 584 11.84 6.81 -36.15
CA GLY A 584 10.84 7.40 -37.03
C GLY A 584 9.91 8.35 -36.28
N ARG A 585 9.38 7.93 -35.12
CA ARG A 585 8.47 8.75 -34.32
C ARG A 585 9.11 10.05 -33.86
N LEU A 586 10.41 10.04 -33.54
CA LEU A 586 11.16 11.23 -33.14
C LEU A 586 11.46 12.20 -34.29
N LYS A 587 11.35 11.74 -35.54
CA LYS A 587 11.53 12.56 -36.75
C LYS A 587 10.23 13.17 -37.28
N GLU A 588 9.08 12.67 -36.86
CA GLU A 588 7.76 13.15 -37.28
C GLU A 588 7.24 14.24 -36.32
N PRO A 589 7.42 15.54 -36.62
CA PRO A 589 6.94 16.60 -35.75
C PRO A 589 5.42 16.67 -35.76
N GLY A 590 4.82 16.83 -34.58
CA GLY A 590 3.38 17.08 -34.42
C GLY A 590 2.63 16.03 -33.60
N ALA A 591 1.45 16.42 -33.13
CA ALA A 591 0.53 15.55 -32.44
C ALA A 591 -0.15 14.61 -33.44
N LEU A 592 -0.12 13.31 -33.17
CA LEU A 592 -0.86 12.32 -33.94
C LEU A 592 -2.36 12.43 -33.63
N PRO A 593 -3.25 12.06 -34.57
CA PRO A 593 -4.67 11.96 -34.30
C PRO A 593 -4.93 11.07 -33.08
N SER A 594 -5.69 11.57 -32.11
CA SER A 594 -6.01 10.87 -30.86
C SER A 594 -7.46 11.10 -30.44
N GLY A 595 -7.93 10.38 -29.42
CA GLY A 595 -9.25 10.56 -28.86
C GLY A 595 -10.37 10.38 -29.88
N LEU A 596 -11.33 11.32 -29.88
CA LEU A 596 -12.49 11.29 -30.76
C LEU A 596 -12.10 11.43 -32.24
N ALA A 597 -11.04 12.18 -32.55
CA ALA A 597 -10.57 12.36 -33.93
C ALA A 597 -10.04 11.04 -34.50
N ALA A 598 -9.23 10.31 -33.74
CA ALA A 598 -8.75 8.97 -34.11
C ALA A 598 -9.90 7.96 -34.23
N ALA A 599 -10.84 7.96 -33.28
CA ALA A 599 -11.98 7.04 -33.32
C ALA A 599 -12.90 7.29 -34.53
N ARG A 600 -13.20 8.55 -34.87
CA ARG A 600 -13.98 8.92 -36.06
C ARG A 600 -13.25 8.56 -37.35
N GLY A 601 -11.94 8.82 -37.39
CA GLY A 601 -11.08 8.46 -38.52
C GLY A 601 -10.72 6.98 -38.60
N ARG A 602 -11.10 6.15 -37.60
CA ARG A 602 -10.67 4.75 -37.45
C ARG A 602 -9.15 4.59 -37.59
N ILE A 603 -8.42 5.47 -36.90
CA ILE A 603 -6.96 5.52 -36.91
C ILE A 603 -6.44 4.72 -35.71
N MET A 604 -5.80 3.59 -35.98
CA MET A 604 -5.18 2.75 -34.96
C MET A 604 -3.75 3.23 -34.70
N SER A 605 -3.33 3.19 -33.42
CA SER A 605 -1.93 3.46 -33.08
C SER A 605 -0.98 2.43 -33.68
N HIS A 606 0.27 2.83 -33.87
CA HIS A 606 1.31 1.92 -34.33
C HIS A 606 1.42 0.69 -33.40
N PRO A 607 1.69 -0.53 -33.91
CA PRO A 607 1.78 -1.73 -33.07
C PRO A 607 2.76 -1.61 -31.90
N GLU A 608 3.90 -0.94 -32.09
CA GLU A 608 4.86 -0.68 -31.00
C GLU A 608 4.30 0.28 -29.94
N ARG A 609 3.48 1.27 -30.34
CA ARG A 609 2.79 2.11 -29.37
C ARG A 609 1.78 1.31 -28.56
N LEU A 610 1.03 0.42 -29.19
CA LEU A 610 0.09 -0.47 -28.49
C LEU A 610 0.81 -1.41 -27.53
N ALA A 611 2.01 -1.88 -27.88
CA ALA A 611 2.87 -2.66 -26.99
C ALA A 611 3.34 -1.85 -25.78
N ASP A 612 3.70 -0.57 -25.95
CA ASP A 612 4.03 0.32 -24.83
C ASP A 612 2.85 0.54 -23.90
N VAL A 613 1.66 0.76 -24.44
CA VAL A 613 0.43 0.92 -23.66
C VAL A 613 0.14 -0.36 -22.88
N GLY A 614 0.34 -1.53 -23.47
CA GLY A 614 0.21 -2.81 -22.77
C GLY A 614 1.22 -2.96 -21.62
N ALA A 615 2.48 -2.57 -21.83
CA ALA A 615 3.51 -2.59 -20.80
C ALA A 615 3.16 -1.65 -19.64
N GLU A 616 2.78 -0.42 -19.98
CA GLU A 616 2.34 0.57 -19.02
C GLU A 616 1.12 0.11 -18.23
N HIS A 617 0.12 -0.44 -18.93
CA HIS A 617 -1.11 -0.90 -18.32
C HIS A 617 -0.85 -2.01 -17.30
N LYS A 618 -0.02 -3.01 -17.64
CA LYS A 618 0.40 -4.07 -16.70
C LYS A 618 1.09 -3.49 -15.47
N ARG A 619 1.99 -2.52 -15.67
CA ARG A 619 2.67 -1.82 -14.57
C ARG A 619 1.67 -1.09 -13.67
N MET A 620 0.73 -0.37 -14.27
CA MET A 620 -0.31 0.37 -13.54
C MET A 620 -1.23 -0.57 -12.76
N LEU A 621 -1.57 -1.75 -13.27
CA LEU A 621 -2.36 -2.72 -12.51
C LEU A 621 -1.63 -3.26 -11.28
N ILE A 622 -0.31 -3.48 -11.38
CA ILE A 622 0.51 -3.88 -10.22
C ILE A 622 0.54 -2.75 -9.19
N LEU A 623 0.75 -1.50 -9.63
CA LEU A 623 0.67 -0.33 -8.75
C LEU A 623 -0.73 -0.22 -8.09
N ASN A 624 -1.80 -0.37 -8.86
CA ASN A 624 -3.17 -0.26 -8.33
C ASN A 624 -3.48 -1.33 -7.29
N SER A 625 -2.81 -2.48 -7.34
CA SER A 625 -2.96 -3.54 -6.33
C SER A 625 -2.31 -3.21 -4.99
N SER A 626 -1.37 -2.26 -4.95
CA SER A 626 -0.65 -1.87 -3.73
C SER A 626 -1.13 -0.55 -3.12
N LEU A 627 -1.84 0.30 -3.87
CA LEU A 627 -2.36 1.57 -3.38
C LEU A 627 -3.64 1.40 -2.54
N ALA A 628 -3.77 2.14 -1.45
CA ALA A 628 -4.93 2.04 -0.55
C ALA A 628 -6.24 2.47 -1.24
N GLU A 629 -6.16 3.45 -2.13
CA GLU A 629 -7.27 4.08 -2.85
C GLU A 629 -7.87 3.21 -3.95
N THR A 630 -7.14 2.17 -4.40
CA THR A 630 -7.54 1.33 -5.55
C THR A 630 -7.52 -0.17 -5.25
N SER A 631 -6.76 -0.64 -4.27
CA SER A 631 -6.52 -2.07 -4.00
C SER A 631 -7.79 -2.89 -3.67
N GLN A 632 -8.86 -2.24 -3.22
CA GLN A 632 -10.13 -2.89 -2.91
C GLN A 632 -11.09 -3.01 -4.11
N ILE A 633 -10.73 -2.41 -5.25
CA ILE A 633 -11.54 -2.38 -6.46
C ILE A 633 -11.23 -3.63 -7.29
N GLU A 634 -12.18 -4.56 -7.32
CA GLU A 634 -12.05 -5.81 -8.07
C GLU A 634 -12.14 -5.58 -9.58
N ILE A 635 -11.54 -6.47 -10.37
CA ILE A 635 -11.70 -6.47 -11.82
C ILE A 635 -12.92 -7.33 -12.19
N GLY A 636 -14.07 -6.69 -12.33
CA GLY A 636 -15.34 -7.29 -12.77
C GLY A 636 -16.54 -6.38 -12.48
N ARG A 637 -17.77 -6.89 -12.65
CA ARG A 637 -19.01 -6.13 -12.42
C ARG A 637 -19.12 -5.54 -11.01
N SER A 638 -18.81 -6.30 -9.95
CA SER A 638 -18.79 -5.79 -8.56
C SER A 638 -17.81 -4.62 -8.38
N GLY A 639 -16.71 -4.64 -9.14
CA GLY A 639 -15.69 -3.61 -9.19
C GLY A 639 -16.18 -2.28 -9.73
N ILE A 640 -17.11 -2.27 -10.70
CA ILE A 640 -17.65 -1.04 -11.30
C ILE A 640 -18.33 -0.16 -10.25
N ILE A 641 -19.14 -0.76 -9.38
CA ILE A 641 -19.84 -0.03 -8.31
C ILE A 641 -18.83 0.52 -7.30
N LYS A 642 -17.84 -0.29 -6.90
CA LYS A 642 -16.76 0.15 -6.01
C LYS A 642 -15.93 1.29 -6.62
N LEU A 643 -15.62 1.18 -7.90
CA LEU A 643 -14.88 2.20 -8.66
C LEU A 643 -15.66 3.51 -8.73
N GLU A 644 -16.95 3.44 -9.05
CA GLU A 644 -17.83 4.61 -9.09
C GLU A 644 -17.91 5.31 -7.72
N ASN A 645 -18.07 4.54 -6.65
CA ASN A 645 -18.09 5.07 -5.28
C ASN A 645 -16.74 5.69 -4.90
N ALA A 646 -15.62 5.04 -5.23
CA ALA A 646 -14.28 5.55 -4.96
C ALA A 646 -14.04 6.89 -5.69
N ILE A 647 -14.50 7.02 -6.93
CA ILE A 647 -14.45 8.27 -7.70
C ILE A 647 -15.30 9.35 -7.02
N LYS A 648 -16.56 9.06 -6.69
CA LYS A 648 -17.48 10.03 -6.06
C LYS A 648 -17.02 10.49 -4.67
N ASN A 649 -16.34 9.63 -3.93
CA ASN A 649 -15.79 9.97 -2.61
C ASN A 649 -14.51 10.80 -2.70
N SER A 650 -13.69 10.55 -3.73
CA SER A 650 -12.38 11.18 -3.89
C SER A 650 -12.44 12.52 -4.64
N PHE A 651 -13.47 12.74 -5.47
CA PHE A 651 -13.59 13.92 -6.33
C PHE A 651 -14.89 14.69 -6.09
N LYS A 652 -14.82 16.02 -6.20
CA LYS A 652 -15.98 16.92 -6.12
C LYS A 652 -16.31 17.47 -7.52
N PRO A 653 -17.58 17.50 -7.94
CA PRO A 653 -17.97 17.85 -9.31
C PRO A 653 -17.44 19.19 -9.84
N ASP A 654 -17.35 20.20 -8.97
CA ASP A 654 -17.00 21.58 -9.35
C ASP A 654 -15.55 21.97 -9.00
N ILE A 655 -14.74 21.02 -8.53
CA ILE A 655 -13.34 21.26 -8.14
C ILE A 655 -12.42 20.48 -9.08
N PRO A 656 -11.51 21.14 -9.81
CA PRO A 656 -10.55 20.44 -10.65
C PRO A 656 -9.66 19.53 -9.79
N PRO A 657 -9.31 18.32 -10.25
CA PRO A 657 -8.40 17.43 -9.54
C PRO A 657 -7.04 18.11 -9.27
N THR A 658 -6.46 17.83 -8.11
CA THR A 658 -5.05 18.13 -7.83
C THR A 658 -4.14 17.26 -8.70
N THR A 659 -2.83 17.52 -8.73
CA THR A 659 -1.85 16.67 -9.43
C THR A 659 -1.95 15.20 -9.00
N ASP A 660 -2.10 14.92 -7.71
CA ASP A 660 -2.31 13.56 -7.21
C ASP A 660 -3.71 13.03 -7.52
N GLY A 661 -4.71 13.90 -7.58
CA GLY A 661 -6.04 13.57 -8.08
C GLY A 661 -6.02 13.10 -9.54
N TRP A 662 -5.24 13.74 -10.41
CA TRP A 662 -5.06 13.30 -11.80
C TRP A 662 -4.36 11.95 -11.90
N LYS A 663 -3.33 11.70 -11.09
CA LYS A 663 -2.67 10.39 -10.99
C LYS A 663 -3.68 9.31 -10.58
N LEU A 664 -4.52 9.60 -9.58
CA LEU A 664 -5.55 8.67 -9.11
C LEU A 664 -6.64 8.41 -10.18
N LEU A 665 -7.06 9.43 -10.94
CA LEU A 665 -7.96 9.23 -12.09
C LEU A 665 -7.35 8.32 -13.15
N ARG A 666 -6.05 8.45 -13.44
CA ARG A 666 -5.33 7.54 -14.36
C ARG A 666 -5.35 6.10 -13.84
N CYS A 667 -5.14 5.90 -12.54
CA CYS A 667 -5.26 4.60 -11.89
C CYS A 667 -6.66 4.00 -12.09
N TYR A 668 -7.71 4.76 -11.80
CA TYR A 668 -9.11 4.38 -12.04
C TYR A 668 -9.41 4.09 -13.51
N GLY A 669 -8.83 4.88 -14.44
CA GLY A 669 -8.93 4.67 -15.88
C GLY A 669 -8.38 3.31 -16.32
N HIS A 670 -7.21 2.90 -15.80
CA HIS A 670 -6.65 1.58 -16.08
C HIS A 670 -7.48 0.45 -15.46
N ILE A 671 -8.06 0.64 -14.26
CA ILE A 671 -8.96 -0.36 -13.68
C ILE A 671 -10.18 -0.56 -14.57
N LEU A 672 -10.82 0.53 -15.02
CA LEU A 672 -11.95 0.44 -15.93
C LEU A 672 -11.53 -0.22 -17.26
N ALA A 673 -10.38 0.14 -17.83
CA ALA A 673 -9.86 -0.48 -19.04
C ALA A 673 -9.70 -2.00 -18.88
N GLU A 674 -9.16 -2.46 -17.76
CA GLU A 674 -8.95 -3.89 -17.49
C GLU A 674 -10.28 -4.65 -17.34
N ILE A 675 -11.30 -4.04 -16.71
CA ILE A 675 -12.65 -4.62 -16.66
C ILE A 675 -13.21 -4.76 -18.09
N MET A 676 -13.02 -3.74 -18.92
CA MET A 676 -13.48 -3.77 -20.32
C MET A 676 -12.77 -4.85 -21.15
N ILE A 677 -11.46 -5.02 -20.94
CA ILE A 677 -10.66 -6.06 -21.58
C ILE A 677 -11.16 -7.46 -21.18
N LYS A 678 -11.40 -7.70 -19.88
CA LYS A 678 -11.82 -9.03 -19.40
C LYS A 678 -13.25 -9.38 -19.78
N ASP A 679 -14.20 -8.48 -19.52
CA ASP A 679 -15.63 -8.75 -19.61
C ASP A 679 -16.16 -8.61 -21.05
N PHE A 680 -15.61 -7.66 -21.82
CA PHE A 680 -16.08 -7.33 -23.17
C PHE A 680 -15.06 -7.62 -24.27
N LYS A 681 -13.90 -8.19 -23.94
CA LYS A 681 -12.81 -8.47 -24.90
C LYS A 681 -12.38 -7.21 -25.65
N ALA A 682 -12.39 -6.07 -24.96
CA ALA A 682 -11.88 -4.82 -25.50
C ALA A 682 -10.38 -4.95 -25.83
N ALA A 683 -9.95 -4.32 -26.91
CA ALA A 683 -8.54 -4.24 -27.29
C ALA A 683 -8.11 -2.78 -27.42
N TRP A 684 -6.90 -2.44 -26.95
CA TRP A 684 -6.31 -1.12 -27.16
C TRP A 684 -6.30 -0.76 -28.65
N TYR A 685 -6.76 0.44 -28.98
CA TYR A 685 -6.92 0.87 -30.37
C TYR A 685 -6.11 2.12 -30.71
N ASN A 686 -6.28 3.21 -29.96
CA ASN A 686 -5.48 4.42 -30.14
C ASN A 686 -5.09 5.04 -28.80
N ALA A 687 -3.82 5.39 -28.67
CA ALA A 687 -3.21 6.00 -27.48
C ALA A 687 -2.05 6.96 -27.82
N ASP A 688 -2.09 7.60 -29.00
CA ASP A 688 -1.00 8.47 -29.48
C ASP A 688 -1.03 9.91 -28.92
N GLY A 689 -1.99 10.22 -28.05
CA GLY A 689 -2.14 11.53 -27.39
C GLY A 689 -2.22 11.41 -25.86
N ASP A 690 -2.71 12.48 -25.23
CA ASP A 690 -2.90 12.55 -23.77
C ASP A 690 -3.79 11.41 -23.27
N ASP A 691 -3.64 11.03 -22.00
CA ASP A 691 -4.34 9.88 -21.43
C ASP A 691 -5.87 9.95 -21.57
N GLY A 692 -6.42 11.16 -21.61
CA GLY A 692 -7.85 11.40 -21.81
C GLY A 692 -8.38 10.97 -23.18
N GLY A 693 -7.49 10.79 -24.15
CA GLY A 693 -7.78 10.36 -25.52
C GLY A 693 -7.60 8.87 -25.78
N TRP A 694 -7.25 8.07 -24.77
CA TRP A 694 -7.10 6.63 -24.93
C TRP A 694 -8.41 5.96 -25.34
N SER A 695 -8.33 5.10 -26.36
CA SER A 695 -9.46 4.33 -26.84
C SER A 695 -9.17 2.84 -26.88
N LEU A 696 -10.17 2.05 -26.49
CA LEU A 696 -10.24 0.63 -26.79
C LEU A 696 -11.38 0.39 -27.76
N GLN A 697 -11.26 -0.66 -28.56
CA GLN A 697 -12.31 -1.13 -29.46
C GLN A 697 -12.86 -2.47 -28.96
N LEU A 698 -14.18 -2.57 -28.90
CA LEU A 698 -14.91 -3.81 -28.62
C LEU A 698 -15.03 -4.67 -29.89
N PRO A 699 -15.29 -5.99 -29.77
CA PRO A 699 -15.42 -6.87 -30.95
C PRO A 699 -16.45 -6.39 -31.98
N TRP A 700 -17.55 -5.77 -31.54
CA TRP A 700 -18.59 -5.16 -32.40
C TRP A 700 -18.30 -3.72 -32.82
N LYS A 701 -17.03 -3.30 -32.82
CA LYS A 701 -16.53 -2.02 -33.36
C LYS A 701 -16.96 -0.76 -32.62
N THR A 702 -17.54 -0.88 -31.42
CA THR A 702 -17.76 0.25 -30.51
C THR A 702 -16.45 0.69 -29.87
N PHE A 703 -16.21 2.01 -29.84
CA PHE A 703 -15.07 2.61 -29.14
C PHE A 703 -15.43 3.02 -27.72
N ILE A 704 -14.53 2.74 -26.78
CA ILE A 704 -14.64 3.11 -25.38
C ILE A 704 -13.45 3.96 -24.96
N PHE A 705 -13.69 4.94 -24.09
CA PHE A 705 -12.68 5.86 -23.57
C PHE A 705 -12.65 5.76 -22.04
N PRO A 706 -11.85 4.85 -21.44
CA PRO A 706 -11.94 4.55 -20.02
C PRO A 706 -11.69 5.76 -19.13
N LEU A 707 -10.60 6.49 -19.35
CA LEU A 707 -10.28 7.67 -18.55
C LEU A 707 -11.31 8.79 -18.73
N GLY A 708 -11.75 9.02 -19.97
CA GLY A 708 -12.81 9.99 -20.24
C GLY A 708 -14.13 9.66 -19.53
N LYS A 709 -14.45 8.36 -19.40
CA LYS A 709 -15.65 7.93 -18.67
C LYS A 709 -15.49 8.07 -17.16
N VAL A 710 -14.34 7.69 -16.61
CA VAL A 710 -13.98 7.91 -15.19
C VAL A 710 -14.04 9.40 -14.84
N TYR A 711 -13.48 10.27 -15.69
CA TYR A 711 -13.52 11.72 -15.49
C TYR A 711 -14.95 12.27 -15.53
N LYS A 712 -15.78 11.83 -16.49
CA LYS A 712 -17.21 12.22 -16.54
C LYS A 712 -17.95 11.84 -15.26
N THR A 713 -17.64 10.68 -14.68
CA THR A 713 -18.19 10.26 -13.38
C THR A 713 -17.69 11.15 -12.25
N ALA A 714 -16.41 11.53 -12.25
CA ALA A 714 -15.82 12.42 -11.25
C ALA A 714 -16.47 13.81 -11.22
N VAL A 715 -16.84 14.35 -12.38
CA VAL A 715 -17.54 15.65 -12.48
C VAL A 715 -19.06 15.55 -12.30
N GLY A 716 -19.58 14.40 -11.83
CA GLY A 716 -21.01 14.19 -11.57
C GLY A 716 -21.89 14.08 -12.82
N ARG A 717 -21.30 13.88 -14.01
CA ARG A 717 -22.00 13.87 -15.32
C ARG A 717 -22.12 12.47 -15.93
N GLY A 718 -21.99 11.42 -15.13
CA GLY A 718 -22.20 10.05 -15.60
C GLY A 718 -22.14 8.99 -14.50
N SER A 719 -22.80 7.87 -14.75
CA SER A 719 -22.65 6.62 -14.00
C SER A 719 -21.78 5.64 -14.79
N LEU A 720 -20.89 4.94 -14.09
CA LEU A 720 -20.15 3.78 -14.62
C LEU A 720 -21.04 2.53 -14.63
N ASP A 721 -21.91 2.40 -13.62
CA ASP A 721 -22.82 1.27 -13.49
C ASP A 721 -23.80 1.18 -14.68
N GLU A 722 -24.49 2.29 -14.98
CA GLU A 722 -25.38 2.39 -16.14
C GLU A 722 -24.63 2.21 -17.47
N TYR A 723 -23.38 2.70 -17.54
CA TYR A 723 -22.57 2.57 -18.72
C TYR A 723 -22.14 1.13 -18.98
N TYR A 724 -21.81 0.38 -17.94
CA TYR A 724 -21.53 -1.03 -18.04
C TYR A 724 -22.77 -1.80 -18.51
N ASP A 725 -23.95 -1.50 -17.98
CA ASP A 725 -25.20 -2.15 -18.41
C ASP A 725 -25.54 -1.85 -19.87
N ALA A 726 -25.30 -0.62 -20.33
CA ALA A 726 -25.46 -0.26 -21.73
C ALA A 726 -24.53 -1.10 -22.64
N LEU A 727 -23.26 -1.28 -22.24
CA LEU A 727 -22.31 -2.12 -22.97
C LEU A 727 -22.67 -3.60 -22.92
N LEU A 728 -23.26 -4.08 -21.81
CA LEU A 728 -23.75 -5.45 -21.69
C LEU A 728 -24.94 -5.69 -22.61
N ALA A 729 -25.88 -4.75 -22.68
CA ALA A 729 -26.99 -4.82 -23.63
C ALA A 729 -26.50 -4.77 -25.09
N ASP A 730 -25.49 -3.94 -25.40
CA ASP A 730 -24.84 -3.93 -26.72
C ASP A 730 -24.19 -5.28 -27.06
N LYS A 731 -23.48 -5.89 -26.10
CA LYS A 731 -22.87 -7.20 -26.26
C LYS A 731 -23.90 -8.28 -26.58
N LEU A 732 -25.03 -8.30 -25.86
CA LEU A 732 -26.11 -9.24 -26.10
C LEU A 732 -26.73 -9.06 -27.48
N ARG A 733 -27.02 -7.81 -27.89
CA ARG A 733 -27.51 -7.49 -29.24
C ARG A 733 -26.54 -7.93 -30.34
N ALA A 734 -25.24 -7.73 -30.14
CA ALA A 734 -24.22 -8.13 -31.11
C ALA A 734 -24.07 -9.65 -31.24
N LEU A 735 -24.36 -10.41 -30.18
CA LEU A 735 -24.33 -11.88 -30.17
C LEU A 735 -25.58 -12.49 -30.83
N ASP A 736 -26.74 -11.85 -30.69
CA ASP A 736 -28.02 -12.37 -31.23
C ASP A 736 -28.19 -12.20 -32.75
N GLY A 737 -27.29 -11.45 -33.42
CA GLY A 737 -27.36 -11.18 -34.88
C GLY A 737 -28.62 -10.40 -35.30
N PRO A 738 -28.76 -9.97 -36.56
CA PRO A 738 -30.01 -9.39 -37.03
C PRO A 738 -31.08 -10.48 -37.01
N ARG A 739 -32.13 -10.31 -36.20
CA ARG A 739 -33.34 -11.13 -36.31
C ARG A 739 -33.88 -10.94 -37.73
N ALA A 740 -33.87 -12.01 -38.52
CA ALA A 740 -34.55 -12.07 -39.80
C ALA A 740 -36.02 -11.66 -39.60
N GLY A 741 -36.41 -10.58 -40.27
CA GLY A 741 -37.81 -10.32 -40.59
C GLY A 741 -38.24 -11.17 -41.76
#